data_AF-A2F3H7-F1
#
_entry.id   AF-A2F3H7-F1
#
_cell.length_a   1.000
_cell.length_b   1.000
_cell.length_c   1.000
_cell.angle_alpha   90.00
_cell.angle_beta   90.00
_cell.angle_gamma   90.00
#
_symmetry.space_group_name_H-M   'P 1'
#
loop_
_entity.id
_entity.type
_entity.pdbx_description
1 polymer ?
#
loop_
_entity_poly.entity_id
_entity_poly.type
_entity_poly.pdbx_seq_one_letter_code
_entity_poly.pdbx_strand_id
1 'polypeptide(L)'
;MSDLKATQDTSTHPAIISLKQLLDQGQISEDVYKRYVFLFNKLNSAFVLSCNNEQSIYRKASEYNKQLKNQKLTISSSAETQQDNRIRMGELRQLVTNIQIELDSIEQKTVEIVKNTDMKNHEIEKLEAKIAKQKEETESTMDPLSKQLTQEIDDLQKSITQLRQKIQSLVKENKDNTERFEKMKERLDEIHQKRIEANAKLTEVGIFPTCVKTQSNGINQEHLTLLAEEKTANNEYSTLNEKLEQINQQIDAQNQEIENTENSTVKEHDEAVDIKLQNEEIRYKMSTLSDKRNQLKMERLHIDKLIREETYAQAQIQQRVDGITKKIFASEKNCLALEESISKLNTEMQAMKYSLKKINEEKGYESEKAAKFENDLKEVNKRVQEMLRSLIKSENISKQLAQEIAQAIRDGNTNQLNLERLTKEQYDLNTQESETALIKDRKAREYAQMIRKIAETKHKAQEKQLDFLDVCKKSEQLAIRQQDLAYLYENVKVDRNRFISIIQTSSQLITELKEKIKIIENEGTVLSNEYNKIVIDCKRTKADLANAVKKREHTIEDLNEATRIFNEYEQQIDFQVAETTRMAKILQSLELQIMNQQQRYALNADDCMDKRRLLIDKQDALCILAEQLAKNEEILKDGEKMLKEKDEDIKMLNLQLNDFARSVELAYKKVPQIREADEKIKELKWELENTKKSVKELAVKLENPSEQDRKRQYTGTDISLKELKKKIAAYEDRNSKKEQQLWEAQILLRDMQDKNHKMQVELRGNDKNSRNTYAKAGKAKSDMMALRRKKKAVISELAVVEAQKMELNEKTKNVKEELVDSARRVKDGEEFDEYAGKMIRMHERDEQLSARRRAGIRDDDDEDNEYDEDAPKGRQKYDAYPTADGLSRPYGAFPVFQPEKKQGNLRFYKREKEPDIII
;
A
#
# COMPACT_ATOMS: atom_id res chain seq x y z
N MET A 1 129.46 54.69 4.26
CA MET A 1 130.75 55.30 3.88
C MET A 1 130.45 56.70 3.39
N SER A 2 130.84 57.73 4.14
CA SER A 2 130.38 59.11 3.91
C SER A 2 131.39 60.20 4.28
N ASP A 3 132.61 59.80 4.64
CA ASP A 3 133.69 60.70 5.09
C ASP A 3 134.87 60.63 4.13
N LEU A 4 134.70 61.30 2.98
CA LEU A 4 135.75 61.56 2.00
C LEU A 4 135.41 62.83 1.20
N LYS A 5 135.22 63.95 1.92
CA LYS A 5 135.21 65.28 1.31
C LYS A 5 136.63 65.62 0.86
N ALA A 6 136.92 65.41 -0.42
CA ALA A 6 138.20 65.83 -1.02
C ALA A 6 138.34 67.36 -0.93
N THR A 7 139.14 67.83 0.02
CA THR A 7 139.49 69.25 0.16
C THR A 7 140.36 69.70 -1.00
N GLN A 8 140.04 70.84 -1.61
CA GLN A 8 140.78 71.36 -2.77
C GLN A 8 142.14 71.98 -2.39
N ASP A 9 142.41 72.19 -1.09
CA ASP A 9 143.72 72.58 -0.58
C ASP A 9 144.74 71.43 -0.70
N THR A 10 145.54 71.45 -1.77
CA THR A 10 146.67 70.52 -1.93
C THR A 10 147.86 70.87 -1.02
N SER A 11 147.92 72.10 -0.51
CA SER A 11 149.03 72.63 0.30
C SER A 11 149.21 71.94 1.66
N THR A 12 148.15 71.34 2.20
CA THR A 12 148.13 70.65 3.50
C THR A 12 148.22 69.13 3.38
N HIS A 13 148.32 68.57 2.16
CA HIS A 13 148.38 67.13 1.99
C HIS A 13 149.69 66.55 2.53
N PRO A 14 149.69 65.46 3.34
CA PRO A 14 150.89 64.94 4.01
C PRO A 14 152.07 64.68 3.07
N ALA A 15 151.83 64.15 1.86
CA ALA A 15 152.87 63.92 0.86
C ALA A 15 153.59 65.21 0.41
N ILE A 16 152.89 66.34 0.30
CA ILE A 16 153.49 67.64 -0.04
C ILE A 16 154.25 68.22 1.17
N ILE A 17 153.74 68.01 2.39
CA ILE A 17 154.44 68.40 3.62
C ILE A 17 155.77 67.64 3.76
N SER A 18 155.78 66.32 3.54
CA SER A 18 157.02 65.52 3.56
C SER A 18 157.99 65.88 2.43
N LEU A 19 157.50 66.15 1.22
CA LEU A 19 158.33 66.68 0.13
C LEU A 19 158.96 68.03 0.49
N LYS A 20 158.22 68.89 1.20
CA LYS A 20 158.73 70.20 1.64
C LYS A 20 159.78 70.04 2.75
N GLN A 21 159.57 69.14 3.71
CA GLN A 21 160.56 68.81 4.73
C GLN A 21 161.88 68.28 4.12
N LEU A 22 161.82 67.49 3.04
CA LEU A 22 163.00 67.01 2.31
C LEU A 22 163.75 68.13 1.56
N LEU A 23 163.02 69.15 1.08
CA LEU A 23 163.60 70.37 0.51
C LEU A 23 164.27 71.22 1.60
N ASP A 24 163.57 71.44 2.72
CA ASP A 24 164.06 72.23 3.87
C ASP A 24 165.29 71.56 4.53
N GLN A 25 165.43 70.22 4.40
CA GLN A 25 166.62 69.45 4.81
C GLN A 25 167.72 69.38 3.73
N GLY A 26 167.54 70.01 2.57
CA GLY A 26 168.54 70.05 1.49
C GLY A 26 168.78 68.72 0.75
N GLN A 27 167.94 67.70 0.95
CA GLN A 27 168.13 66.37 0.35
C GLN A 27 167.62 66.27 -1.09
N ILE A 28 166.79 67.21 -1.53
CA ILE A 28 166.30 67.36 -2.91
C ILE A 28 166.45 68.80 -3.38
N SER A 29 166.74 69.02 -4.66
CA SER A 29 166.77 70.37 -5.24
C SER A 29 165.36 70.93 -5.44
N GLU A 30 165.25 72.25 -5.50
CA GLU A 30 163.97 72.96 -5.65
C GLU A 30 163.22 72.56 -6.93
N ASP A 31 163.93 72.24 -8.02
CA ASP A 31 163.34 71.77 -9.28
C ASP A 31 162.77 70.36 -9.17
N VAL A 32 163.44 69.48 -8.40
CA VAL A 32 162.94 68.12 -8.12
C VAL A 32 161.70 68.19 -7.23
N TYR A 33 161.70 69.06 -6.22
CA TYR A 33 160.51 69.36 -5.41
C TYR A 33 159.35 69.88 -6.28
N LYS A 34 159.57 70.93 -7.09
CA LYS A 34 158.55 71.49 -8.01
C LYS A 34 158.00 70.43 -8.96
N ARG A 35 158.85 69.56 -9.52
CA ARG A 35 158.44 68.48 -10.44
C ARG A 35 157.58 67.42 -9.75
N TYR A 36 157.92 67.01 -8.52
CA TYR A 36 157.09 66.04 -7.79
C TYR A 36 155.78 66.64 -7.27
N VAL A 37 155.77 67.89 -6.80
CA VAL A 37 154.52 68.60 -6.44
C VAL A 37 153.62 68.76 -7.66
N PHE A 38 154.17 69.08 -8.84
CA PHE A 38 153.41 69.13 -10.09
C PHE A 38 152.83 67.75 -10.48
N LEU A 39 153.62 66.67 -10.40
CA LEU A 39 153.13 65.31 -10.65
C LEU A 39 152.02 64.91 -9.67
N PHE A 40 152.20 65.20 -8.37
CA PHE A 40 151.20 64.90 -7.34
C PHE A 40 149.89 65.68 -7.58
N ASN A 41 149.96 66.98 -7.85
CA ASN A 41 148.78 67.79 -8.13
C ASN A 41 148.07 67.33 -9.40
N LYS A 42 148.81 66.92 -10.45
CA LYS A 42 148.24 66.34 -11.67
C LYS A 42 147.55 64.99 -11.39
N LEU A 43 148.16 64.11 -10.60
CA LEU A 43 147.56 62.83 -10.20
C LEU A 43 146.30 63.03 -9.34
N ASN A 44 146.36 63.93 -8.34
CA ASN A 44 145.25 64.23 -7.45
C ASN A 44 144.07 64.87 -8.23
N SER A 45 144.33 65.77 -9.17
CA SER A 45 143.28 66.34 -10.02
C SER A 45 142.59 65.27 -10.89
N ALA A 46 143.35 64.32 -11.45
CA ALA A 46 142.80 63.19 -12.21
C ALA A 46 141.99 62.23 -11.32
N PHE A 47 142.44 61.97 -10.09
CA PHE A 47 141.72 61.16 -9.11
C PHE A 47 140.40 61.82 -8.67
N VAL A 48 140.42 63.11 -8.32
CA VAL A 48 139.22 63.88 -7.97
C VAL A 48 138.23 63.94 -9.15
N LEU A 49 138.70 64.09 -10.39
CA LEU A 49 137.84 63.99 -11.58
C LEU A 49 137.24 62.60 -11.74
N SER A 50 138.00 61.53 -11.47
CA SER A 50 137.50 60.14 -11.50
C SER A 50 136.40 59.92 -10.45
N CYS A 51 136.62 60.31 -9.20
CA CYS A 51 135.62 60.16 -8.13
C CYS A 51 134.37 61.03 -8.37
N ASN A 52 134.52 62.23 -8.95
CA ASN A 52 133.37 63.07 -9.33
C ASN A 52 132.56 62.45 -10.48
N ASN A 53 133.24 61.84 -11.47
CA ASN A 53 132.58 61.09 -12.55
C ASN A 53 131.87 59.85 -12.02
N GLU A 54 132.50 59.10 -11.11
CA GLU A 54 131.90 57.93 -10.44
C GLU A 54 130.65 58.31 -9.64
N GLN A 55 130.70 59.40 -8.84
CA GLN A 55 129.50 59.93 -8.18
C GLN A 55 128.42 60.38 -9.17
N SER A 56 128.79 60.97 -10.30
CA SER A 56 127.84 61.38 -11.35
C SER A 56 127.15 60.17 -11.98
N ILE A 57 127.91 59.11 -12.28
CA ILE A 57 127.40 57.82 -12.77
C ILE A 57 126.50 57.16 -11.73
N TYR A 58 126.89 57.14 -10.45
CA TYR A 58 126.09 56.55 -9.38
C TYR A 58 124.75 57.30 -9.17
N ARG A 59 124.76 58.64 -9.22
CA ARG A 59 123.53 59.45 -9.18
C ARG A 59 122.61 59.12 -10.35
N LYS A 60 123.13 59.10 -11.58
CA LYS A 60 122.36 58.71 -12.79
C LYS A 60 121.83 57.27 -12.70
N ALA A 61 122.62 56.32 -12.20
CA ALA A 61 122.19 54.93 -12.01
C ALA A 61 121.09 54.81 -10.95
N SER A 62 121.12 55.64 -9.90
CA SER A 62 120.06 55.74 -8.89
C SER A 62 118.78 56.38 -9.45
N GLU A 63 118.92 57.46 -10.23
CA GLU A 63 117.81 58.13 -10.93
C GLU A 63 117.13 57.20 -11.94
N TYR A 64 117.89 56.49 -12.77
CA TYR A 64 117.35 55.49 -13.70
C TYR A 64 116.72 54.30 -12.96
N ASN A 65 117.28 53.84 -11.84
CA ASN A 65 116.61 52.83 -11.00
C ASN A 65 115.28 53.35 -10.41
N LYS A 66 115.20 54.62 -10.03
CA LYS A 66 113.96 55.24 -9.54
C LYS A 66 112.93 55.39 -10.66
N GLN A 67 113.34 55.81 -11.85
CA GLN A 67 112.47 55.85 -13.04
C GLN A 67 111.98 54.45 -13.43
N LEU A 68 112.85 53.44 -13.46
CA LEU A 68 112.52 52.06 -13.82
C LEU A 68 111.62 51.39 -12.77
N LYS A 69 111.81 51.70 -11.47
CA LYS A 69 110.85 51.31 -10.42
C LYS A 69 109.48 51.96 -10.62
N ASN A 70 109.43 53.28 -10.89
CA ASN A 70 108.17 53.99 -11.14
C ASN A 70 107.45 53.47 -12.39
N GLN A 71 108.17 53.16 -13.47
CA GLN A 71 107.64 52.55 -14.70
C GLN A 71 107.10 51.14 -14.43
N LYS A 72 107.82 50.30 -13.66
CA LYS A 72 107.28 49.00 -13.24
C LYS A 72 106.01 49.15 -12.39
N LEU A 73 105.93 50.17 -11.54
CA LEU A 73 104.75 50.44 -10.70
C LEU A 73 103.53 50.88 -11.54
N THR A 74 103.74 51.73 -12.56
CA THR A 74 102.66 52.11 -13.51
C THR A 74 102.26 51.00 -14.46
N ILE A 75 103.19 50.10 -14.83
CA ILE A 75 102.87 48.89 -15.60
C ILE A 75 102.08 47.90 -14.72
N SER A 76 102.43 47.72 -13.44
CA SER A 76 101.68 46.86 -12.50
C SER A 76 100.25 47.36 -12.32
N SER A 77 100.06 48.63 -11.97
CA SER A 77 98.71 49.19 -11.79
C SER A 77 97.91 49.27 -13.09
N SER A 78 98.56 49.41 -14.26
CA SER A 78 97.89 49.26 -15.56
C SER A 78 97.51 47.81 -15.88
N ALA A 79 98.26 46.81 -15.41
CA ALA A 79 97.92 45.41 -15.56
C ALA A 79 96.79 44.99 -14.61
N GLU A 80 96.85 45.42 -13.34
CA GLU A 80 95.80 45.23 -12.32
C GLU A 80 94.48 45.84 -12.79
N THR A 81 94.47 47.12 -13.21
CA THR A 81 93.25 47.75 -13.75
C THR A 81 92.76 47.12 -15.06
N GLN A 82 93.64 46.55 -15.90
CA GLN A 82 93.19 45.75 -17.06
C GLN A 82 92.60 44.39 -16.64
N GLN A 83 93.10 43.78 -15.57
CA GLN A 83 92.55 42.55 -15.01
C GLN A 83 91.17 42.79 -14.37
N ASP A 84 91.02 43.85 -13.58
CA ASP A 84 89.72 44.25 -13.00
C ASP A 84 88.69 44.56 -14.08
N ASN A 85 89.09 45.30 -15.13
CA ASN A 85 88.20 45.54 -16.27
C ASN A 85 87.86 44.25 -17.05
N ARG A 86 88.76 43.26 -17.12
CA ARG A 86 88.43 41.94 -17.71
C ARG A 86 87.44 41.15 -16.85
N ILE A 87 87.62 41.14 -15.53
CA ILE A 87 86.69 40.50 -14.58
C ILE A 87 85.31 41.15 -14.70
N ARG A 88 85.24 42.48 -14.62
CA ARG A 88 84.00 43.25 -14.73
C ARG A 88 83.32 43.13 -16.10
N MET A 89 84.09 42.99 -17.19
CA MET A 89 83.54 42.66 -18.51
C MET A 89 83.06 41.20 -18.61
N GLY A 90 83.61 40.29 -17.81
CA GLY A 90 83.08 38.93 -17.63
C GLY A 90 81.75 38.94 -16.90
N GLU A 91 81.68 39.61 -15.75
CA GLU A 91 80.46 39.81 -14.95
C GLU A 91 79.35 40.48 -15.78
N LEU A 92 79.66 41.54 -16.52
CA LEU A 92 78.70 42.22 -17.40
C LEU A 92 78.23 41.33 -18.55
N ARG A 93 79.11 40.50 -19.14
CA ARG A 93 78.69 39.50 -20.15
C ARG A 93 77.78 38.45 -19.54
N GLN A 94 78.08 37.99 -18.32
CA GLN A 94 77.28 36.98 -17.62
C GLN A 94 75.91 37.54 -17.20
N LEU A 95 75.85 38.80 -16.75
CA LEU A 95 74.59 39.51 -16.52
C LEU A 95 73.78 39.67 -17.80
N VAL A 96 74.40 40.05 -18.92
CA VAL A 96 73.71 40.15 -20.22
C VAL A 96 73.20 38.78 -20.69
N THR A 97 73.95 37.68 -20.53
CA THR A 97 73.43 36.35 -20.87
C THR A 97 72.30 35.90 -19.94
N ASN A 98 72.35 36.23 -18.65
CA ASN A 98 71.28 35.91 -17.71
C ASN A 98 70.00 36.70 -18.05
N ILE A 99 70.13 38.00 -18.31
CA ILE A 99 69.00 38.86 -18.74
C ILE A 99 68.43 38.38 -20.07
N GLN A 100 69.26 37.93 -21.02
CA GLN A 100 68.75 37.34 -22.26
C GLN A 100 67.99 36.03 -22.01
N ILE A 101 68.48 35.13 -21.16
CA ILE A 101 67.78 33.88 -20.80
C ILE A 101 66.47 34.16 -20.06
N GLU A 102 66.44 35.17 -19.18
CA GLU A 102 65.21 35.62 -18.51
C GLU A 102 64.22 36.24 -19.51
N LEU A 103 64.69 37.05 -20.45
CA LEU A 103 63.88 37.65 -21.51
C LEU A 103 63.31 36.58 -22.45
N ASP A 104 64.13 35.66 -22.96
CA ASP A 104 63.69 34.51 -23.76
C ASP A 104 62.66 33.65 -23.00
N SER A 105 62.82 33.50 -21.68
CA SER A 105 61.85 32.79 -20.82
C SER A 105 60.54 33.56 -20.67
N ILE A 106 60.58 34.89 -20.58
CA ILE A 106 59.40 35.77 -20.50
C ILE A 106 58.69 35.83 -21.87
N GLU A 107 59.42 35.85 -22.99
CA GLU A 107 58.84 35.75 -24.34
C GLU A 107 58.15 34.40 -24.56
N GLN A 108 58.75 33.28 -24.15
CA GLN A 108 58.10 31.97 -24.21
C GLN A 108 56.83 31.93 -23.35
N LYS A 109 56.88 32.43 -22.11
CA LYS A 109 55.71 32.52 -21.21
C LYS A 109 54.62 33.43 -21.75
N THR A 110 54.96 34.58 -22.35
CA THR A 110 53.96 35.49 -22.93
C THR A 110 53.34 34.90 -24.19
N VAL A 111 54.09 34.20 -25.05
CA VAL A 111 53.54 33.44 -26.19
C VAL A 111 52.63 32.29 -25.73
N GLU A 112 52.95 31.62 -24.62
CA GLU A 112 52.09 30.58 -24.04
C GLU A 112 50.83 31.17 -23.39
N ILE A 113 50.95 32.29 -22.66
CA ILE A 113 49.80 33.02 -22.09
C ILE A 113 48.89 33.52 -23.21
N VAL A 114 49.42 34.13 -24.28
CA VAL A 114 48.61 34.59 -25.43
C VAL A 114 47.84 33.43 -26.05
N LYS A 115 48.48 32.29 -26.35
CA LYS A 115 47.79 31.09 -26.87
C LYS A 115 46.69 30.59 -25.91
N ASN A 116 46.96 30.59 -24.61
CA ASN A 116 45.97 30.18 -23.61
C ASN A 116 44.82 31.20 -23.51
N THR A 117 45.08 32.49 -23.68
CA THR A 117 44.06 33.55 -23.78
C THR A 117 43.24 33.39 -25.06
N ASP A 118 43.85 33.12 -26.21
CA ASP A 118 43.15 32.87 -27.48
C ASP A 118 42.26 31.62 -27.40
N MET A 119 42.76 30.52 -26.81
CA MET A 119 41.93 29.34 -26.56
C MET A 119 40.79 29.62 -25.58
N LYS A 120 41.01 30.41 -24.52
CA LYS A 120 39.94 30.78 -23.58
C LYS A 120 38.93 31.73 -24.20
N ASN A 121 39.34 32.67 -25.04
CA ASN A 121 38.44 33.51 -25.83
C ASN A 121 37.58 32.66 -26.77
N HIS A 122 38.18 31.67 -27.45
CA HIS A 122 37.45 30.78 -28.34
C HIS A 122 36.57 29.73 -27.61
N GLU A 123 36.89 29.39 -26.37
CA GLU A 123 35.97 28.69 -25.45
C GLU A 123 34.81 29.59 -25.03
N ILE A 124 35.07 30.87 -24.71
CA ILE A 124 34.04 31.87 -24.38
C ILE A 124 33.10 32.06 -25.57
N GLU A 125 33.58 32.29 -26.79
CA GLU A 125 32.76 32.36 -28.02
C GLU A 125 31.85 31.12 -28.17
N LYS A 126 32.39 29.92 -27.93
CA LYS A 126 31.62 28.66 -28.01
C LYS A 126 30.61 28.51 -26.88
N LEU A 127 30.88 29.04 -25.69
CA LEU A 127 29.95 29.05 -24.57
C LEU A 127 28.87 30.12 -24.76
N GLU A 128 29.22 31.31 -25.24
CA GLU A 128 28.28 32.38 -25.60
C GLU A 128 27.37 31.94 -26.76
N ALA A 129 27.89 31.29 -27.80
CA ALA A 129 27.08 30.73 -28.87
C ALA A 129 26.15 29.58 -28.40
N LYS A 130 26.57 28.80 -27.39
CA LYS A 130 25.70 27.80 -26.74
C LYS A 130 24.64 28.45 -25.86
N ILE A 131 25.00 29.47 -25.07
CA ILE A 131 24.09 30.22 -24.20
C ILE A 131 23.08 31.01 -25.03
N ALA A 132 23.49 31.57 -26.17
CA ALA A 132 22.59 32.24 -27.12
C ALA A 132 21.55 31.26 -27.68
N LYS A 133 21.99 30.09 -28.18
CA LYS A 133 21.06 29.05 -28.64
C LYS A 133 20.18 28.48 -27.55
N GLN A 134 20.70 28.26 -26.35
CA GLN A 134 19.90 27.82 -25.20
C GLN A 134 18.91 28.89 -24.74
N LYS A 135 19.24 30.19 -24.87
CA LYS A 135 18.29 31.29 -24.64
C LYS A 135 17.20 31.32 -25.71
N GLU A 136 17.56 31.21 -26.99
CA GLU A 136 16.63 31.17 -28.12
C GLU A 136 15.69 29.94 -28.03
N GLU A 137 16.22 28.76 -27.69
CA GLU A 137 15.45 27.54 -27.43
C GLU A 137 14.56 27.68 -26.17
N THR A 138 15.05 28.27 -25.08
CA THR A 138 14.23 28.50 -23.87
C THR A 138 13.20 29.61 -24.06
N GLU A 139 13.46 30.69 -24.79
CA GLU A 139 12.44 31.69 -25.14
C GLU A 139 11.34 31.05 -26.01
N SER A 140 11.70 30.28 -27.05
CA SER A 140 10.70 29.62 -27.92
C SER A 140 9.80 28.60 -27.20
N THR A 141 10.24 28.06 -26.05
CA THR A 141 9.49 27.06 -25.26
C THR A 141 8.84 27.63 -24.00
N MET A 142 9.45 28.64 -23.37
CA MET A 142 8.91 29.32 -22.19
C MET A 142 7.90 30.40 -22.53
N ASP A 143 7.94 31.01 -23.72
CA ASP A 143 6.97 32.03 -24.13
C ASP A 143 5.51 31.49 -24.22
N PRO A 144 5.21 30.30 -24.79
CA PRO A 144 3.86 29.73 -24.71
C PRO A 144 3.49 29.28 -23.29
N LEU A 145 4.43 28.73 -22.50
CA LEU A 145 4.17 28.33 -21.10
C LEU A 145 3.92 29.55 -20.19
N SER A 146 4.63 30.66 -20.42
CA SER A 146 4.42 31.95 -19.74
C SER A 146 3.06 32.53 -20.07
N LYS A 147 2.62 32.44 -21.35
CA LYS A 147 1.28 32.83 -21.78
C LYS A 147 0.19 31.95 -21.17
N GLN A 148 0.42 30.65 -21.01
CA GLN A 148 -0.49 29.76 -20.29
C GLN A 148 -0.54 30.07 -18.78
N LEU A 149 0.61 30.19 -18.11
CA LEU A 149 0.69 30.52 -16.69
C LEU A 149 0.11 31.90 -16.38
N THR A 150 0.25 32.90 -17.25
CA THR A 150 -0.41 34.20 -17.07
C THR A 150 -1.92 34.12 -17.24
N GLN A 151 -2.43 33.30 -18.17
CA GLN A 151 -3.87 33.02 -18.29
C GLN A 151 -4.41 32.27 -17.07
N GLU A 152 -3.69 31.27 -16.56
CA GLU A 152 -4.04 30.57 -15.32
C GLU A 152 -4.00 31.50 -14.10
N ILE A 153 -3.01 32.39 -14.00
CA ILE A 153 -2.95 33.43 -12.95
C ILE A 153 -4.13 34.39 -13.06
N ASP A 154 -4.51 34.83 -14.26
CA ASP A 154 -5.68 35.69 -14.47
C ASP A 154 -7.00 34.98 -14.14
N ASP A 155 -7.15 33.71 -14.50
CA ASP A 155 -8.35 32.92 -14.20
C ASP A 155 -8.43 32.52 -12.72
N LEU A 156 -7.29 32.27 -12.06
CA LEU A 156 -7.21 32.15 -10.61
C LEU A 156 -7.52 33.47 -9.91
N GLN A 157 -7.11 34.62 -10.43
CA GLN A 157 -7.51 35.93 -9.91
C GLN A 157 -9.02 36.18 -10.09
N LYS A 158 -9.61 35.82 -11.23
CA LYS A 158 -11.08 35.85 -11.44
C LYS A 158 -11.79 34.94 -10.45
N SER A 159 -11.31 33.71 -10.25
CA SER A 159 -11.83 32.77 -9.24
C SER A 159 -11.71 33.34 -7.81
N ILE A 160 -10.56 33.91 -7.44
CA ILE A 160 -10.35 34.55 -6.13
C ILE A 160 -11.28 35.76 -5.94
N THR A 161 -11.55 36.57 -6.96
CA THR A 161 -12.51 37.69 -6.84
C THR A 161 -13.95 37.20 -6.71
N GLN A 162 -14.36 36.16 -7.44
CA GLN A 162 -15.68 35.52 -7.28
C GLN A 162 -15.83 34.89 -5.88
N LEU A 163 -14.80 34.20 -5.39
CA LEU A 163 -14.77 33.65 -4.02
C LEU A 163 -14.82 34.76 -2.96
N ARG A 164 -14.10 35.88 -3.15
CA ARG A 164 -14.20 37.05 -2.26
C ARG A 164 -15.61 37.67 -2.26
N GLN A 165 -16.27 37.76 -3.41
CA GLN A 165 -17.66 38.20 -3.50
C GLN A 165 -18.62 37.22 -2.78
N LYS A 166 -18.42 35.91 -2.95
CA LYS A 166 -19.22 34.87 -2.27
C LYS A 166 -18.98 34.83 -0.75
N ILE A 167 -17.76 35.11 -0.30
CA ILE A 167 -17.44 35.32 1.13
C ILE A 167 -18.15 36.58 1.63
N GLN A 168 -18.16 37.67 0.87
CA GLN A 168 -18.89 38.89 1.25
C GLN A 168 -20.42 38.69 1.32
N SER A 169 -21.01 37.89 0.44
CA SER A 169 -22.44 37.55 0.54
C SER A 169 -22.72 36.66 1.76
N LEU A 170 -21.90 35.63 2.01
CA LEU A 170 -22.04 34.77 3.19
C LEU A 170 -21.79 35.51 4.51
N VAL A 171 -20.93 36.54 4.52
CA VAL A 171 -20.72 37.42 5.69
C VAL A 171 -21.91 38.35 5.93
N LYS A 172 -22.64 38.78 4.88
CA LYS A 172 -23.92 39.47 5.04
C LYS A 172 -25.00 38.52 5.56
N GLU A 173 -25.15 37.35 4.94
CA GLU A 173 -26.14 36.35 5.33
C GLU A 173 -25.93 35.86 6.78
N ASN A 174 -24.68 35.69 7.22
CA ASN A 174 -24.37 35.40 8.62
C ASN A 174 -24.75 36.56 9.56
N LYS A 175 -24.57 37.83 9.15
CA LYS A 175 -25.03 38.99 9.95
C LYS A 175 -26.54 39.03 10.08
N ASP A 176 -27.26 38.88 8.96
CA ASP A 176 -28.72 38.81 8.92
C ASP A 176 -29.24 37.65 9.79
N ASN A 177 -28.54 36.50 9.79
CA ASN A 177 -28.86 35.36 10.63
C ASN A 177 -28.49 35.57 12.11
N THR A 178 -27.41 36.27 12.46
CA THR A 178 -27.15 36.66 13.86
C THR A 178 -28.19 37.64 14.39
N GLU A 179 -28.60 38.64 13.59
CA GLU A 179 -29.70 39.54 13.97
C GLU A 179 -31.03 38.80 14.16
N ARG A 180 -31.33 37.80 13.31
CA ARG A 180 -32.50 36.92 13.49
C ARG A 180 -32.37 36.08 14.75
N PHE A 181 -31.18 35.59 15.08
CA PHE A 181 -30.93 34.79 16.29
C PHE A 181 -31.06 35.62 17.56
N GLU A 182 -30.61 36.88 17.57
CA GLU A 182 -30.83 37.83 18.65
C GLU A 182 -32.33 38.15 18.81
N LYS A 183 -33.04 38.50 17.74
CA LYS A 183 -34.50 38.72 17.76
C LYS A 183 -35.31 37.49 18.18
N MET A 184 -34.76 36.28 17.98
CA MET A 184 -35.35 35.04 18.49
C MET A 184 -34.99 34.75 19.95
N LYS A 185 -33.82 35.18 20.44
CA LYS A 185 -33.48 35.18 21.87
C LYS A 185 -34.37 36.14 22.67
N GLU A 186 -34.53 37.39 22.21
CA GLU A 186 -35.41 38.37 22.83
C GLU A 186 -36.84 37.82 23.01
N ARG A 187 -37.36 37.12 21.97
CA ARG A 187 -38.64 36.41 22.04
C ARG A 187 -38.65 35.22 23.00
N LEU A 188 -37.53 34.51 23.14
CA LEU A 188 -37.38 33.41 24.09
C LEU A 188 -37.38 33.94 25.53
N ASP A 189 -36.68 35.05 25.78
CA ASP A 189 -36.63 35.75 27.07
C ASP A 189 -38.01 36.34 27.44
N GLU A 190 -38.71 36.96 26.48
CA GLU A 190 -40.13 37.33 26.63
C GLU A 190 -41.03 36.15 27.05
N ILE A 191 -40.85 34.97 26.43
CA ILE A 191 -41.61 33.76 26.74
C ILE A 191 -41.22 33.22 28.13
N HIS A 192 -39.94 33.27 28.50
CA HIS A 192 -39.47 32.91 29.83
C HIS A 192 -40.05 33.84 30.91
N GLN A 193 -40.12 35.15 30.65
CA GLN A 193 -40.69 36.12 31.58
C GLN A 193 -42.20 35.92 31.73
N LYS A 194 -42.93 35.69 30.64
CA LYS A 194 -44.35 35.30 30.67
C LYS A 194 -44.58 33.97 31.40
N ARG A 195 -43.63 33.01 31.31
CA ARG A 195 -43.66 31.75 32.07
C ARG A 195 -43.44 31.97 33.57
N ILE A 196 -42.58 32.90 33.96
CA ILE A 196 -42.35 33.27 35.36
C ILE A 196 -43.62 33.94 35.93
N GLU A 197 -44.24 34.86 35.19
CA GLU A 197 -45.52 35.47 35.57
C GLU A 197 -46.67 34.46 35.68
N ALA A 198 -46.73 33.47 34.78
CA ALA A 198 -47.71 32.38 34.84
C ALA A 198 -47.49 31.47 36.07
N ASN A 199 -46.23 31.13 36.37
CA ASN A 199 -45.89 30.35 37.56
C ASN A 199 -46.19 31.10 38.87
N ALA A 200 -45.96 32.42 38.91
CA ALA A 200 -46.33 33.25 40.07
C ALA A 200 -47.84 33.20 40.34
N LYS A 201 -48.66 33.35 39.30
CA LYS A 201 -50.14 33.20 39.38
C LYS A 201 -50.56 31.78 39.77
N LEU A 202 -49.80 30.76 39.35
CA LEU A 202 -50.04 29.37 39.78
C LEU A 202 -49.78 29.18 41.29
N THR A 203 -48.73 29.82 41.84
CA THR A 203 -48.47 29.78 43.29
C THR A 203 -49.50 30.53 44.13
N GLU A 204 -50.15 31.57 43.59
CA GLU A 204 -51.27 32.25 44.27
C GLU A 204 -52.53 31.37 44.37
N VAL A 205 -52.77 30.49 43.38
CA VAL A 205 -53.89 29.53 43.38
C VAL A 205 -53.64 28.31 44.29
N GLY A 206 -52.38 28.01 44.62
CA GLY A 206 -51.99 26.82 45.40
C GLY A 206 -52.37 26.82 46.89
N ILE A 207 -52.92 27.91 47.42
CA ILE A 207 -53.06 28.14 48.88
C ILE A 207 -54.41 27.64 49.45
N PHE A 208 -55.37 27.23 48.62
CA PHE A 208 -56.75 26.98 49.06
C PHE A 208 -57.07 25.65 49.79
N PRO A 209 -56.34 24.51 49.65
CA PRO A 209 -56.76 23.23 50.24
C PRO A 209 -56.12 22.88 51.61
N THR A 210 -55.37 23.78 52.26
CA THR A 210 -54.74 23.53 53.57
C THR A 210 -55.63 23.81 54.78
N CYS A 211 -56.75 24.52 54.64
CA CYS A 211 -57.63 24.88 55.77
C CYS A 211 -58.71 23.85 56.15
N VAL A 212 -58.84 22.72 55.43
CA VAL A 212 -59.93 21.75 55.65
C VAL A 212 -59.49 20.49 56.42
N LYS A 213 -58.17 20.19 56.48
CA LYS A 213 -57.66 18.96 57.11
C LYS A 213 -57.59 18.99 58.65
N THR A 214 -58.04 20.05 59.32
CA THR A 214 -57.97 20.23 60.78
C THR A 214 -59.30 20.09 61.52
N GLN A 215 -60.42 19.82 60.84
CA GLN A 215 -61.75 19.65 61.48
C GLN A 215 -62.34 18.23 61.45
N SER A 216 -61.66 17.24 60.84
CA SER A 216 -62.24 15.89 60.68
C SER A 216 -62.11 14.97 61.90
N ASN A 217 -61.24 15.27 62.86
CA ASN A 217 -60.86 14.31 63.92
C ASN A 217 -61.81 14.28 65.12
N GLY A 218 -62.84 15.14 65.16
CA GLY A 218 -63.81 15.20 66.27
C GLY A 218 -64.93 14.16 66.22
N ILE A 219 -65.24 13.62 65.04
CA ILE A 219 -66.41 12.75 64.81
C ILE A 219 -66.14 11.30 65.25
N ASN A 220 -64.87 10.90 65.39
CA ASN A 220 -64.44 9.53 65.68
C ASN A 220 -64.80 9.00 67.08
N GLN A 221 -65.50 9.77 67.92
CA GLN A 221 -65.97 9.31 69.24
C GLN A 221 -67.42 8.83 69.24
N GLU A 222 -68.25 9.24 68.27
CA GLU A 222 -69.65 8.77 68.17
C GLU A 222 -69.77 7.39 67.48
N HIS A 223 -68.76 6.98 66.71
CA HIS A 223 -68.71 5.66 66.04
C HIS A 223 -68.60 4.47 67.03
N LEU A 224 -68.15 4.72 68.26
CA LEU A 224 -67.85 3.67 69.25
C LEU A 224 -69.08 2.97 69.85
N THR A 225 -70.28 3.50 69.65
CA THR A 225 -71.55 2.88 70.10
C THR A 225 -72.18 1.96 69.04
N LEU A 226 -71.98 2.23 67.75
CA LEU A 226 -72.47 1.39 66.64
C LEU A 226 -71.65 0.10 66.48
N LEU A 227 -70.39 0.11 66.91
CA LEU A 227 -69.44 -1.01 66.91
C LEU A 227 -69.84 -2.24 67.78
N ALA A 228 -71.00 -2.20 68.42
CA ALA A 228 -71.61 -3.35 69.10
C ALA A 228 -72.43 -4.24 68.15
N GLU A 229 -73.18 -3.64 67.22
CA GLU A 229 -74.05 -4.35 66.27
C GLU A 229 -73.27 -4.82 65.03
N GLU A 230 -72.20 -4.10 64.67
CA GLU A 230 -71.28 -4.45 63.58
C GLU A 230 -70.59 -5.83 63.77
N LYS A 231 -70.40 -6.26 65.03
CA LYS A 231 -69.61 -7.46 65.38
C LYS A 231 -70.25 -8.79 64.99
N THR A 232 -71.56 -8.85 64.78
CA THR A 232 -72.21 -10.06 64.26
C THR A 232 -72.03 -10.16 62.75
N ALA A 233 -72.17 -9.05 62.03
CA ALA A 233 -71.96 -8.97 60.58
C ALA A 233 -70.48 -9.19 60.18
N ASN A 234 -69.53 -8.64 60.94
CA ASN A 234 -68.10 -8.79 60.64
C ASN A 234 -67.59 -10.24 60.65
N ASN A 235 -68.21 -11.15 61.42
CA ASN A 235 -67.83 -12.56 61.41
C ASN A 235 -68.18 -13.24 60.08
N GLU A 236 -69.33 -12.91 59.48
CA GLU A 236 -69.70 -13.42 58.16
C GLU A 236 -68.82 -12.76 57.08
N TYR A 237 -68.58 -11.45 57.19
CA TYR A 237 -67.74 -10.67 56.27
C TYR A 237 -66.28 -11.16 56.25
N SER A 238 -65.69 -11.56 57.39
CA SER A 238 -64.32 -12.10 57.46
C SER A 238 -64.14 -13.31 56.55
N THR A 239 -65.10 -14.25 56.57
CA THR A 239 -65.04 -15.48 55.74
C THR A 239 -65.25 -15.23 54.24
N LEU A 240 -65.65 -14.00 53.86
CA LEU A 240 -65.78 -13.54 52.48
C LEU A 240 -64.54 -12.74 52.06
N ASN A 241 -64.00 -11.91 52.96
CA ASN A 241 -62.73 -11.21 52.79
C ASN A 241 -61.57 -12.18 52.58
N GLU A 242 -61.43 -13.23 53.38
CA GLU A 242 -60.37 -14.25 53.21
C GLU A 242 -60.37 -14.89 51.82
N LYS A 243 -61.55 -15.02 51.19
CA LYS A 243 -61.70 -15.55 49.82
C LYS A 243 -61.38 -14.50 48.76
N LEU A 244 -61.80 -13.24 48.97
CA LEU A 244 -61.43 -12.12 48.11
C LEU A 244 -59.92 -11.85 48.14
N GLU A 245 -59.28 -11.97 49.30
CA GLU A 245 -57.85 -11.75 49.47
C GLU A 245 -57.02 -12.85 48.79
N GLN A 246 -57.46 -14.11 48.86
CA GLN A 246 -56.87 -15.21 48.07
C GLN A 246 -57.04 -15.03 46.55
N ILE A 247 -58.19 -14.50 46.10
CA ILE A 247 -58.43 -14.20 44.68
C ILE A 247 -57.58 -13.01 44.22
N ASN A 248 -57.47 -11.95 45.03
CA ASN A 248 -56.66 -10.78 44.71
C ASN A 248 -55.17 -11.15 44.64
N GLN A 249 -54.66 -11.98 45.57
CA GLN A 249 -53.27 -12.48 45.51
C GLN A 249 -52.99 -13.33 44.25
N GLN A 250 -53.98 -14.06 43.73
CA GLN A 250 -53.86 -14.77 42.45
C GLN A 250 -53.89 -13.81 41.25
N ILE A 251 -54.73 -12.77 41.30
CA ILE A 251 -54.79 -11.73 40.27
C ILE A 251 -53.48 -10.93 40.22
N ASP A 252 -52.93 -10.52 41.36
CA ASP A 252 -51.68 -9.76 41.44
C ASP A 252 -50.48 -10.60 40.96
N ALA A 253 -50.44 -11.90 41.27
CA ALA A 253 -49.44 -12.81 40.73
C ALA A 253 -49.53 -12.93 39.19
N GLN A 254 -50.75 -13.07 38.64
CA GLN A 254 -50.96 -13.11 37.19
C GLN A 254 -50.65 -11.77 36.51
N ASN A 255 -50.97 -10.65 37.15
CA ASN A 255 -50.59 -9.31 36.67
C ASN A 255 -49.07 -9.14 36.61
N GLN A 256 -48.33 -9.66 37.60
CA GLN A 256 -46.87 -9.65 37.58
C GLN A 256 -46.28 -10.57 36.50
N GLU A 257 -46.89 -11.72 36.22
CA GLU A 257 -46.47 -12.56 35.06
C GLU A 257 -46.75 -11.84 33.72
N ILE A 258 -47.89 -11.15 33.59
CA ILE A 258 -48.22 -10.34 32.42
C ILE A 258 -47.23 -9.18 32.27
N GLU A 259 -46.99 -8.38 33.31
CA GLU A 259 -46.04 -7.27 33.28
C GLU A 259 -44.61 -7.75 32.94
N ASN A 260 -44.17 -8.89 33.46
CA ASN A 260 -42.86 -9.47 33.11
C ASN A 260 -42.79 -9.96 31.65
N THR A 261 -43.87 -10.54 31.11
CA THR A 261 -43.90 -10.96 29.69
C THR A 261 -44.00 -9.76 28.74
N GLU A 262 -44.80 -8.74 29.05
CA GLU A 262 -44.82 -7.47 28.30
C GLU A 262 -43.42 -6.83 28.28
N ASN A 263 -42.77 -6.70 29.43
CA ASN A 263 -41.39 -6.19 29.53
C ASN A 263 -40.33 -7.05 28.82
N SER A 264 -40.58 -8.35 28.57
CA SER A 264 -39.74 -9.17 27.69
C SER A 264 -39.98 -8.83 26.23
N THR A 265 -41.25 -8.80 25.80
CA THR A 265 -41.60 -8.49 24.40
C THR A 265 -41.21 -7.08 23.97
N VAL A 266 -41.18 -6.10 24.89
CA VAL A 266 -40.67 -4.75 24.61
C VAL A 266 -39.16 -4.78 24.34
N LYS A 267 -38.38 -5.51 25.15
CA LYS A 267 -36.92 -5.64 24.92
C LYS A 267 -36.61 -6.36 23.61
N GLU A 268 -37.33 -7.44 23.31
CA GLU A 268 -37.23 -8.13 22.02
C GLU A 268 -37.63 -7.22 20.85
N HIS A 269 -38.56 -6.29 21.05
CA HIS A 269 -38.93 -5.30 20.04
C HIS A 269 -37.84 -4.24 19.83
N ASP A 270 -37.28 -3.69 20.93
CA ASP A 270 -36.21 -2.69 20.89
C ASP A 270 -34.93 -3.27 20.26
N GLU A 271 -34.52 -4.48 20.65
CA GLU A 271 -33.42 -5.22 20.00
C GLU A 271 -33.69 -5.45 18.51
N ALA A 272 -34.93 -5.78 18.13
CA ALA A 272 -35.33 -5.94 16.73
C ALA A 272 -35.45 -4.60 15.96
N VAL A 273 -35.49 -3.44 16.64
CA VAL A 273 -35.40 -2.10 16.03
C VAL A 273 -33.93 -1.71 15.85
N ASP A 274 -33.08 -1.91 16.85
CA ASP A 274 -31.64 -1.67 16.74
C ASP A 274 -30.99 -2.53 15.64
N ILE A 275 -31.36 -3.80 15.55
CA ILE A 275 -30.91 -4.69 14.46
C ILE A 275 -31.35 -4.17 13.08
N LYS A 276 -32.53 -3.52 12.96
CA LYS A 276 -32.97 -2.89 11.68
C LYS A 276 -32.14 -1.65 11.37
N LEU A 277 -31.93 -0.75 12.35
CA LEU A 277 -31.12 0.45 12.18
C LEU A 277 -29.69 0.12 11.76
N GLN A 278 -29.06 -0.87 12.40
CA GLN A 278 -27.74 -1.38 12.01
C GLN A 278 -27.75 -1.96 10.58
N ASN A 279 -28.80 -2.70 10.19
CA ASN A 279 -28.96 -3.22 8.84
C ASN A 279 -29.15 -2.12 7.78
N GLU A 280 -29.79 -1.00 8.11
CA GLU A 280 -29.92 0.15 7.21
C GLU A 280 -28.61 0.94 7.09
N GLU A 281 -27.89 1.14 8.19
CA GLU A 281 -26.52 1.69 8.15
C GLU A 281 -25.60 0.83 7.27
N ILE A 282 -25.64 -0.51 7.40
CA ILE A 282 -24.82 -1.42 6.60
C ILE A 282 -25.19 -1.32 5.11
N ARG A 283 -26.47 -1.20 4.75
CA ARG A 283 -26.90 -0.95 3.36
C ARG A 283 -26.38 0.38 2.83
N TYR A 284 -26.44 1.45 3.62
CA TYR A 284 -25.93 2.77 3.24
C TYR A 284 -24.39 2.77 3.07
N LYS A 285 -23.67 2.11 3.98
CA LYS A 285 -22.21 1.88 3.90
C LYS A 285 -21.86 1.04 2.66
N MET A 286 -22.63 0.00 2.32
CA MET A 286 -22.44 -0.79 1.10
C MET A 286 -22.72 -0.01 -0.18
N SER A 287 -23.76 0.85 -0.22
CA SER A 287 -24.03 1.70 -1.38
C SER A 287 -22.89 2.70 -1.61
N THR A 288 -22.51 3.44 -0.57
CA THR A 288 -21.43 4.44 -0.67
C THR A 288 -20.06 3.82 -1.01
N LEU A 289 -19.78 2.59 -0.56
CA LEU A 289 -18.61 1.82 -1.01
C LEU A 289 -18.71 1.36 -2.47
N SER A 290 -19.89 0.99 -2.95
CA SER A 290 -20.14 0.65 -4.37
C SER A 290 -19.90 1.87 -5.27
N ASP A 291 -20.45 3.03 -4.90
CA ASP A 291 -20.28 4.28 -5.63
C ASP A 291 -18.81 4.72 -5.65
N LYS A 292 -18.11 4.63 -4.53
CA LYS A 292 -16.68 4.95 -4.45
C LYS A 292 -15.81 3.96 -5.25
N ARG A 293 -16.17 2.67 -5.29
CA ARG A 293 -15.55 1.67 -6.18
C ARG A 293 -15.79 2.00 -7.65
N ASN A 294 -16.95 2.52 -8.01
CA ASN A 294 -17.25 2.95 -9.38
C ASN A 294 -16.47 4.21 -9.76
N GLN A 295 -16.35 5.19 -8.86
CA GLN A 295 -15.49 6.39 -9.04
C GLN A 295 -14.03 5.99 -9.28
N LEU A 296 -13.43 5.18 -8.39
CA LEU A 296 -12.07 4.67 -8.52
C LEU A 296 -11.84 3.90 -9.83
N LYS A 297 -12.86 3.19 -10.34
CA LYS A 297 -12.80 2.49 -11.62
C LYS A 297 -12.77 3.46 -12.81
N MET A 298 -13.52 4.57 -12.75
CA MET A 298 -13.50 5.62 -13.78
C MET A 298 -12.19 6.43 -13.74
N GLU A 299 -11.69 6.76 -12.56
CA GLU A 299 -10.38 7.38 -12.35
C GLU A 299 -9.25 6.51 -12.91
N ARG A 300 -9.28 5.20 -12.64
CA ARG A 300 -8.29 4.26 -13.18
C ARG A 300 -8.35 4.17 -14.71
N LEU A 301 -9.54 4.20 -15.32
CA LEU A 301 -9.68 4.26 -16.78
C LEU A 301 -9.17 5.58 -17.38
N HIS A 302 -9.29 6.70 -16.65
CA HIS A 302 -8.73 7.99 -17.06
C HIS A 302 -7.20 7.98 -16.97
N ILE A 303 -6.63 7.46 -15.88
CA ILE A 303 -5.18 7.27 -15.70
C ILE A 303 -4.61 6.31 -16.76
N ASP A 304 -5.28 5.18 -17.04
CA ASP A 304 -4.89 4.23 -18.10
C ASP A 304 -4.93 4.87 -19.50
N LYS A 305 -5.69 5.95 -19.71
CA LYS A 305 -5.70 6.74 -20.96
C LYS A 305 -4.53 7.73 -21.00
N LEU A 306 -4.31 8.49 -19.92
CA LEU A 306 -3.16 9.41 -19.80
C LEU A 306 -1.82 8.68 -19.95
N ILE A 307 -1.67 7.49 -19.37
CA ILE A 307 -0.47 6.64 -19.52
C ILE A 307 -0.22 6.25 -20.98
N ARG A 308 -1.27 6.03 -21.79
CA ARG A 308 -1.12 5.75 -23.24
C ARG A 308 -0.71 6.98 -24.04
N GLU A 309 -1.20 8.15 -23.64
CA GLU A 309 -0.86 9.43 -24.26
C GLU A 309 0.59 9.82 -23.95
N GLU A 310 1.02 9.67 -22.69
CA GLU A 310 2.40 9.83 -22.25
C GLU A 310 3.37 8.82 -22.89
N THR A 311 3.04 7.52 -22.91
CA THR A 311 3.93 6.52 -23.54
C THR A 311 4.05 6.72 -25.06
N TYR A 312 3.01 7.25 -25.72
CA TYR A 312 3.10 7.67 -27.12
C TYR A 312 4.00 8.92 -27.29
N ALA A 313 3.90 9.92 -26.42
CA ALA A 313 4.78 11.08 -26.40
C ALA A 313 6.26 10.68 -26.15
N GLN A 314 6.51 9.78 -25.20
CA GLN A 314 7.83 9.22 -24.92
C GLN A 314 8.40 8.47 -26.13
N ALA A 315 7.59 7.72 -26.87
CA ALA A 315 8.03 7.07 -28.11
C ALA A 315 8.44 8.08 -29.20
N GLN A 316 7.70 9.20 -29.35
CA GLN A 316 8.11 10.28 -30.25
C GLN A 316 9.40 10.97 -29.79
N ILE A 317 9.57 11.19 -28.48
CA ILE A 317 10.80 11.76 -27.91
C ILE A 317 11.99 10.83 -28.18
N GLN A 318 11.85 9.52 -27.95
CA GLN A 318 12.90 8.55 -28.23
C GLN A 318 13.28 8.55 -29.72
N GLN A 319 12.31 8.61 -30.63
CA GLN A 319 12.59 8.72 -32.07
C GLN A 319 13.36 10.00 -32.44
N ARG A 320 13.07 11.13 -31.75
CA ARG A 320 13.82 12.38 -31.91
C ARG A 320 15.23 12.29 -31.33
N VAL A 321 15.39 11.63 -30.17
CA VAL A 321 16.71 11.35 -29.55
C VAL A 321 17.57 10.52 -30.49
N ASP A 322 17.08 9.37 -30.97
CA ASP A 322 17.81 8.50 -31.92
C ASP A 322 18.21 9.25 -33.20
N GLY A 323 17.36 10.16 -33.67
CA GLY A 323 17.64 11.05 -34.81
C GLY A 323 18.71 12.10 -34.52
N ILE A 324 18.83 12.57 -33.27
CA ILE A 324 19.90 13.46 -32.81
C ILE A 324 21.20 12.67 -32.62
N THR A 325 21.18 11.48 -32.01
CA THR A 325 22.38 10.63 -31.82
C THR A 325 23.04 10.31 -33.16
N LYS A 326 22.25 10.01 -34.20
CA LYS A 326 22.77 9.79 -35.58
C LYS A 326 23.39 11.05 -36.20
N LYS A 327 22.88 12.25 -35.87
CA LYS A 327 23.48 13.53 -36.30
C LYS A 327 24.76 13.86 -35.54
N ILE A 328 24.81 13.56 -34.24
CA ILE A 328 26.01 13.70 -33.40
C ILE A 328 27.13 12.81 -33.95
N PHE A 329 26.88 11.52 -34.15
CA PHE A 329 27.86 10.58 -34.70
C PHE A 329 28.38 10.98 -36.10
N ALA A 330 27.50 11.53 -36.96
CA ALA A 330 27.91 12.09 -38.24
C ALA A 330 28.78 13.36 -38.08
N SER A 331 28.46 14.21 -37.10
CA SER A 331 29.25 15.41 -36.78
C SER A 331 30.62 15.05 -36.18
N GLU A 332 30.70 14.06 -35.29
CA GLU A 332 31.94 13.57 -34.69
C GLU A 332 32.88 12.99 -35.76
N LYS A 333 32.33 12.20 -36.69
CA LYS A 333 33.09 11.70 -37.86
C LYS A 333 33.62 12.84 -38.74
N ASN A 334 32.85 13.92 -38.90
CA ASN A 334 33.30 15.12 -39.63
C ASN A 334 34.35 15.91 -38.84
N CYS A 335 34.25 16.00 -37.52
CA CYS A 335 35.27 16.61 -36.66
C CYS A 335 36.61 15.85 -36.77
N LEU A 336 36.60 14.51 -36.70
CA LEU A 336 37.81 13.69 -36.87
C LEU A 336 38.46 13.91 -38.25
N ALA A 337 37.66 13.97 -39.32
CA ALA A 337 38.17 14.29 -40.66
C ALA A 337 38.75 15.71 -40.77
N LEU A 338 38.20 16.68 -40.03
CA LEU A 338 38.73 18.03 -39.92
C LEU A 338 40.00 18.08 -39.08
N GLU A 339 40.09 17.36 -37.97
CA GLU A 339 41.29 17.23 -37.13
C GLU A 339 42.46 16.60 -37.89
N GLU A 340 42.19 15.58 -38.72
CA GLU A 340 43.15 15.05 -39.68
C GLU A 340 43.62 16.12 -40.69
N SER A 341 42.71 16.94 -41.21
CA SER A 341 43.06 18.01 -42.17
C SER A 341 43.88 19.13 -41.52
N ILE A 342 43.54 19.50 -40.28
CA ILE A 342 44.27 20.48 -39.46
C ILE A 342 45.66 19.93 -39.10
N SER A 343 45.78 18.62 -38.86
CA SER A 343 47.07 17.97 -38.63
C SER A 343 47.98 18.03 -39.86
N LYS A 344 47.43 17.78 -41.06
CA LYS A 344 48.14 17.90 -42.34
C LYS A 344 48.56 19.35 -42.63
N LEU A 345 47.64 20.32 -42.47
CA LEU A 345 47.94 21.75 -42.60
C LEU A 345 48.96 22.25 -41.55
N ASN A 346 49.00 21.67 -40.35
CA ASN A 346 50.00 21.99 -39.35
C ASN A 346 51.41 21.49 -39.74
N THR A 347 51.55 20.30 -40.32
CA THR A 347 52.86 19.83 -40.80
C THR A 347 53.34 20.62 -42.02
N GLU A 348 52.44 21.00 -42.93
CA GLU A 348 52.73 21.92 -44.04
C GLU A 348 53.14 23.31 -43.52
N MET A 349 52.43 23.87 -42.54
CA MET A 349 52.81 25.13 -41.89
C MET A 349 54.18 25.04 -41.19
N GLN A 350 54.53 23.90 -40.58
CA GLN A 350 55.86 23.72 -39.98
C GLN A 350 56.96 23.68 -41.05
N ALA A 351 56.74 22.99 -42.17
CA ALA A 351 57.66 23.02 -43.32
C ALA A 351 57.83 24.43 -43.90
N MET A 352 56.73 25.19 -44.04
CA MET A 352 56.75 26.58 -44.51
C MET A 352 57.41 27.55 -43.51
N LYS A 353 57.28 27.30 -42.19
CA LYS A 353 58.02 28.05 -41.16
C LYS A 353 59.51 27.75 -41.20
N TYR A 354 59.91 26.50 -41.49
CA TYR A 354 61.31 26.13 -41.67
C TYR A 354 61.92 26.80 -42.92
N SER A 355 61.21 26.82 -44.06
CA SER A 355 61.69 27.52 -45.26
C SER A 355 61.76 29.05 -45.08
N LEU A 356 60.77 29.67 -44.43
CA LEU A 356 60.81 31.09 -44.04
C LEU A 356 61.98 31.41 -43.11
N LYS A 357 62.32 30.53 -42.17
CA LYS A 357 63.47 30.73 -41.27
C LYS A 357 64.79 30.74 -42.05
N LYS A 358 64.98 29.77 -42.96
CA LYS A 358 66.14 29.72 -43.87
C LYS A 358 66.26 30.96 -44.76
N ILE A 359 65.14 31.44 -45.32
CA ILE A 359 65.10 32.68 -46.14
C ILE A 359 65.47 33.92 -45.30
N ASN A 360 65.05 33.99 -44.03
CA ASN A 360 65.46 35.08 -43.13
C ASN A 360 66.93 35.00 -42.72
N GLU A 361 67.49 33.81 -42.54
CA GLU A 361 68.92 33.60 -42.28
C GLU A 361 69.78 34.00 -43.50
N GLU A 362 69.33 33.67 -44.72
CA GLU A 362 69.93 34.12 -45.99
C GLU A 362 69.84 35.65 -46.16
N LYS A 363 68.69 36.26 -45.81
CA LYS A 363 68.49 37.72 -45.80
C LYS A 363 69.39 38.42 -44.77
N GLY A 364 69.66 37.82 -43.62
CA GLY A 364 70.60 38.33 -42.62
C GLY A 364 72.03 38.44 -43.17
N TYR A 365 72.48 37.40 -43.89
CA TYR A 365 73.79 37.39 -44.54
C TYR A 365 73.96 38.49 -45.61
N GLU A 366 72.91 38.77 -46.40
CA GLU A 366 72.93 39.90 -47.34
C GLU A 366 72.93 41.26 -46.62
N SER A 367 72.13 41.41 -45.55
CA SER A 367 72.08 42.64 -44.76
C SER A 367 73.42 42.97 -44.10
N GLU A 368 74.16 41.97 -43.63
CA GLU A 368 75.52 42.18 -43.09
C GLU A 368 76.54 42.61 -44.14
N LYS A 369 76.43 42.14 -45.40
CA LYS A 369 77.30 42.61 -46.50
C LYS A 369 77.01 44.07 -46.81
N ALA A 370 75.72 44.43 -46.92
CA ALA A 370 75.31 45.81 -47.18
C ALA A 370 75.83 46.79 -46.11
N ALA A 371 75.70 46.43 -44.83
CA ALA A 371 76.19 47.25 -43.72
C ALA A 371 77.71 47.42 -43.69
N LYS A 372 78.49 46.47 -44.23
CA LYS A 372 79.95 46.58 -44.35
C LYS A 372 80.32 47.57 -45.46
N PHE A 373 79.75 47.42 -46.66
CA PHE A 373 79.97 48.36 -47.77
C PHE A 373 79.51 49.80 -47.47
N GLU A 374 78.44 49.99 -46.69
CA GLU A 374 77.98 51.32 -46.29
C GLU A 374 78.93 52.03 -45.31
N ASN A 375 79.71 51.27 -44.51
CA ASN A 375 80.72 51.83 -43.61
C ASN A 375 82.03 52.16 -44.34
N ASP A 376 82.46 51.30 -45.28
CA ASP A 376 83.63 51.57 -46.13
C ASP A 376 83.45 52.87 -46.94
N LEU A 377 82.24 53.12 -47.46
CA LEU A 377 81.87 54.38 -48.12
C LEU A 377 81.96 55.61 -47.20
N LYS A 378 81.77 55.46 -45.88
CA LYS A 378 81.83 56.57 -44.91
C LYS A 378 83.26 56.91 -44.51
N GLU A 379 84.17 55.93 -44.45
CA GLU A 379 85.60 56.19 -44.23
C GLU A 379 86.25 56.92 -45.41
N VAL A 380 85.95 56.51 -46.65
CA VAL A 380 86.50 57.14 -47.86
C VAL A 380 86.07 58.60 -47.95
N ASN A 381 84.80 58.92 -47.66
CA ASN A 381 84.30 60.29 -47.67
C ASN A 381 84.96 61.20 -46.61
N LYS A 382 85.35 60.67 -45.44
CA LYS A 382 86.12 61.45 -44.44
C LYS A 382 87.49 61.89 -44.99
N ARG A 383 88.25 60.97 -45.60
CA ARG A 383 89.59 61.26 -46.14
C ARG A 383 89.57 62.31 -47.25
N VAL A 384 88.49 62.36 -48.05
CA VAL A 384 88.29 63.40 -49.07
C VAL A 384 88.03 64.79 -48.44
N GLN A 385 87.28 64.88 -47.35
CA GLN A 385 86.99 66.16 -46.70
C GLN A 385 88.18 66.75 -45.92
N GLU A 386 89.12 65.92 -45.46
CA GLU A 386 90.32 66.39 -44.74
C GLU A 386 91.35 67.00 -45.71
N MET A 387 91.58 66.41 -46.89
CA MET A 387 92.45 67.02 -47.92
C MET A 387 91.88 68.31 -48.54
N LEU A 388 90.57 68.54 -48.45
CA LEU A 388 89.93 69.77 -48.93
C LEU A 388 90.03 70.95 -47.94
N ARG A 389 90.51 70.71 -46.70
CA ARG A 389 90.67 71.75 -45.66
C ARG A 389 92.11 72.27 -45.50
N SER A 390 93.10 71.59 -46.05
CA SER A 390 94.50 72.03 -46.07
C SER A 390 94.85 73.00 -47.21
N LEU A 391 93.92 73.26 -48.13
CA LEU A 391 94.16 74.00 -49.39
C LEU A 391 93.57 75.42 -49.45
N ILE A 392 92.87 75.90 -48.40
CA ILE A 392 92.23 77.23 -48.39
C ILE A 392 92.58 78.02 -47.10
N LYS A 393 93.89 78.10 -46.84
CA LYS A 393 94.62 79.01 -45.93
C LYS A 393 96.11 78.62 -46.04
N SER A 394 96.99 79.35 -46.70
CA SER A 394 96.93 80.77 -47.08
C SER A 394 97.87 81.16 -48.23
N GLU A 395 97.36 81.95 -49.18
CA GLU A 395 98.12 83.00 -49.86
C GLU A 395 97.19 84.24 -49.95
N ASN A 396 97.47 85.31 -49.19
CA ASN A 396 98.16 86.55 -49.63
C ASN A 396 97.14 87.55 -50.27
N ILE A 397 97.36 88.86 -50.43
CA ILE A 397 98.50 89.78 -50.24
C ILE A 397 97.91 91.10 -49.63
N SER A 398 98.62 92.07 -49.03
CA SER A 398 99.50 93.07 -49.68
C SER A 398 99.85 94.24 -48.72
N LYS A 399 100.84 95.08 -49.10
CA LYS A 399 101.37 96.30 -48.42
C LYS A 399 102.12 95.99 -47.10
N GLN A 400 103.41 96.28 -46.92
CA GLN A 400 104.49 96.91 -47.72
C GLN A 400 105.81 96.14 -47.37
N LEU A 401 106.94 96.21 -48.08
CA LEU A 401 107.37 97.04 -49.21
C LEU A 401 108.40 96.23 -50.04
N ALA A 402 108.22 96.12 -51.36
CA ALA A 402 109.15 95.42 -52.26
C ALA A 402 109.46 96.24 -53.52
N GLN A 403 109.55 97.56 -53.37
CA GLN A 403 109.96 98.52 -54.40
C GLN A 403 110.90 99.57 -53.79
N GLU A 404 112.08 99.14 -53.33
CA GLU A 404 113.24 100.02 -53.11
C GLU A 404 114.54 99.20 -52.89
N ILE A 405 114.92 98.40 -53.89
CA ILE A 405 116.24 97.71 -53.94
C ILE A 405 116.98 98.21 -55.18
N ALA A 406 117.50 99.44 -55.12
CA ALA A 406 118.29 100.04 -56.21
C ALA A 406 119.24 101.16 -55.76
N GLN A 407 118.83 102.01 -54.80
CA GLN A 407 119.55 103.20 -54.35
C GLN A 407 119.37 103.37 -52.83
N ALA A 408 120.36 103.75 -52.02
CA ALA A 408 121.77 103.98 -52.34
C ALA A 408 122.69 103.55 -51.17
N ILE A 409 123.75 102.80 -51.48
CA ILE A 409 124.92 102.63 -50.60
C ILE A 409 125.95 103.67 -51.03
N ARG A 410 126.03 104.82 -50.33
CA ARG A 410 127.15 105.76 -50.49
C ARG A 410 127.44 106.71 -49.33
N ASP A 411 126.50 107.57 -48.96
CA ASP A 411 126.89 108.83 -48.28
C ASP A 411 126.55 108.89 -46.79
N GLY A 412 127.60 108.87 -45.96
CA GLY A 412 127.56 109.30 -44.56
C GLY A 412 128.97 109.62 -44.05
N ASN A 413 129.27 110.90 -43.79
CA ASN A 413 130.60 111.30 -43.26
C ASN A 413 130.74 112.72 -42.65
N THR A 414 129.67 113.52 -42.46
CA THR A 414 129.80 114.99 -42.28
C THR A 414 129.16 115.64 -41.03
N ASN A 415 128.87 114.87 -39.96
CA ASN A 415 128.20 115.38 -38.74
C ASN A 415 129.08 115.29 -37.46
N GLN A 416 130.03 116.21 -37.23
CA GLN A 416 130.85 116.15 -35.99
C GLN A 416 131.30 117.47 -35.32
N LEU A 417 131.27 118.64 -35.98
CA LEU A 417 131.99 119.84 -35.47
C LEU A 417 131.22 120.80 -34.54
N ASN A 418 129.90 120.67 -34.37
CA ASN A 418 129.08 121.68 -33.67
C ASN A 418 129.00 121.54 -32.13
N LEU A 419 129.76 120.64 -31.51
CA LEU A 419 129.47 120.15 -30.15
C LEU A 419 130.03 120.98 -28.98
N GLU A 420 131.23 121.55 -29.09
CA GLU A 420 131.99 121.99 -27.90
C GLU A 420 131.40 123.20 -27.16
N ARG A 421 130.67 124.09 -27.85
CA ARG A 421 130.15 125.35 -27.28
C ARG A 421 129.11 125.13 -26.18
N LEU A 422 128.41 123.99 -26.19
CA LEU A 422 127.31 123.68 -25.25
C LEU A 422 127.78 123.31 -23.83
N THR A 423 129.09 123.13 -23.63
CA THR A 423 129.65 122.51 -22.41
C THR A 423 129.60 123.37 -21.15
N LYS A 424 129.47 124.70 -21.25
CA LYS A 424 129.50 125.59 -20.06
C LYS A 424 128.14 125.87 -19.43
N GLU A 425 127.11 126.18 -20.22
CA GLU A 425 125.73 126.33 -19.71
C GLU A 425 125.22 125.04 -19.06
N GLN A 426 125.78 123.90 -19.45
CA GLN A 426 125.48 122.58 -18.90
C GLN A 426 125.87 122.43 -17.42
N TYR A 427 126.82 123.21 -16.86
CA TYR A 427 127.25 123.04 -15.48
C TYR A 427 126.24 123.60 -14.47
N ASP A 428 125.80 124.84 -14.65
CA ASP A 428 124.91 125.52 -13.70
C ASP A 428 123.51 124.87 -13.67
N LEU A 429 122.99 124.47 -14.85
CA LEU A 429 121.74 123.73 -14.97
C LEU A 429 121.76 122.39 -14.21
N ASN A 430 122.88 121.64 -14.27
CA ASN A 430 123.01 120.34 -13.58
C ASN A 430 122.80 120.46 -12.05
N THR A 431 123.19 121.57 -11.43
CA THR A 431 123.04 121.73 -9.97
C THR A 431 121.58 121.90 -9.55
N GLN A 432 120.79 122.69 -10.28
CA GLN A 432 119.35 122.85 -10.04
C GLN A 432 118.56 121.59 -10.42
N GLU A 433 119.00 120.87 -11.46
CA GLU A 433 118.42 119.58 -11.84
C GLU A 433 118.62 118.52 -10.75
N SER A 434 119.76 118.51 -10.06
CA SER A 434 120.04 117.61 -8.93
C SER A 434 119.08 117.79 -7.74
N GLU A 435 118.86 119.03 -7.28
CA GLU A 435 117.97 119.30 -6.14
C GLU A 435 116.49 119.01 -6.48
N THR A 436 116.06 119.42 -7.68
CA THR A 436 114.69 119.15 -8.15
C THR A 436 114.46 117.66 -8.40
N ALA A 437 115.47 116.92 -8.87
CA ALA A 437 115.42 115.46 -8.96
C ALA A 437 115.23 114.83 -7.57
N LEU A 438 115.96 115.23 -6.53
CA LEU A 438 115.80 114.67 -5.17
C LEU A 438 114.39 114.87 -4.61
N ILE A 439 113.78 116.05 -4.81
CA ILE A 439 112.40 116.33 -4.38
C ILE A 439 111.40 115.48 -5.16
N LYS A 440 111.56 115.40 -6.49
CA LYS A 440 110.76 114.55 -7.40
C LYS A 440 110.86 113.08 -6.99
N ASP A 441 112.04 112.60 -6.64
CA ASP A 441 112.28 111.20 -6.28
C ASP A 441 111.71 110.83 -4.91
N ARG A 442 111.74 111.76 -3.94
CA ARG A 442 111.01 111.63 -2.68
C ARG A 442 109.49 111.57 -2.92
N LYS A 443 108.93 112.48 -3.73
CA LYS A 443 107.50 112.49 -4.03
C LYS A 443 107.05 111.29 -4.86
N ALA A 444 107.87 110.79 -5.77
CA ALA A 444 107.64 109.55 -6.49
C ALA A 444 107.59 108.34 -5.54
N ARG A 445 108.49 108.28 -4.53
CA ARG A 445 108.47 107.23 -3.49
C ARG A 445 107.25 107.33 -2.58
N GLU A 446 106.88 108.53 -2.13
CA GLU A 446 105.65 108.76 -1.34
C GLU A 446 104.39 108.35 -2.14
N TYR A 447 104.31 108.74 -3.42
CA TYR A 447 103.21 108.37 -4.32
C TYR A 447 103.16 106.86 -4.61
N ALA A 448 104.30 106.21 -4.86
CA ALA A 448 104.38 104.76 -5.06
C ALA A 448 103.97 103.97 -3.81
N GLN A 449 104.30 104.46 -2.60
CA GLN A 449 103.79 103.87 -1.35
C GLN A 449 102.27 104.02 -1.22
N MET A 450 101.70 105.15 -1.61
CA MET A 450 100.25 105.35 -1.59
C MET A 450 99.53 104.48 -2.64
N ILE A 451 100.10 104.32 -3.85
CA ILE A 451 99.61 103.36 -4.85
C ILE A 451 99.62 101.92 -4.30
N ARG A 452 100.72 101.50 -3.65
CA ARG A 452 100.78 100.15 -3.03
C ARG A 452 99.72 99.98 -1.96
N LYS A 453 99.54 100.95 -1.06
CA LYS A 453 98.47 100.92 -0.04
C LYS A 453 97.06 100.84 -0.66
N ILE A 454 96.79 101.60 -1.72
CA ILE A 454 95.51 101.55 -2.45
C ILE A 454 95.31 100.19 -3.14
N ALA A 455 96.36 99.61 -3.72
CA ALA A 455 96.31 98.27 -4.30
C ALA A 455 96.06 97.18 -3.24
N GLU A 456 96.73 97.27 -2.08
CA GLU A 456 96.54 96.35 -0.95
C GLU A 456 95.13 96.45 -0.34
N THR A 457 94.57 97.64 -0.16
CA THR A 457 93.19 97.79 0.33
C THR A 457 92.17 97.32 -0.70
N LYS A 458 92.42 97.54 -2.00
CA LYS A 458 91.60 96.99 -3.08
C LYS A 458 91.64 95.46 -3.11
N HIS A 459 92.82 94.85 -2.94
CA HIS A 459 92.96 93.39 -2.85
C HIS A 459 92.17 92.82 -1.67
N LYS A 460 92.32 93.41 -0.48
CA LYS A 460 91.57 93.01 0.73
C LYS A 460 90.06 93.20 0.59
N ALA A 461 89.61 94.22 -0.13
CA ALA A 461 88.19 94.39 -0.47
C ALA A 461 87.70 93.31 -1.46
N GLN A 462 88.52 92.92 -2.43
CA GLN A 462 88.20 91.82 -3.36
C GLN A 462 88.17 90.46 -2.67
N GLU A 463 89.12 90.18 -1.76
CA GLU A 463 89.10 89.00 -0.87
C GLU A 463 87.80 88.94 -0.06
N LYS A 464 87.42 90.04 0.60
CA LYS A 464 86.17 90.09 1.39
C LYS A 464 84.90 90.00 0.54
N GLN A 465 84.94 90.46 -0.71
CA GLN A 465 83.84 90.26 -1.65
C GLN A 465 83.71 88.79 -2.08
N LEU A 466 84.82 88.07 -2.24
CA LEU A 466 84.81 86.63 -2.52
C LEU A 466 84.31 85.82 -1.31
N ASP A 467 84.79 86.13 -0.10
CA ASP A 467 84.27 85.56 1.15
C ASP A 467 82.75 85.73 1.25
N PHE A 468 82.26 86.95 1.00
CA PHE A 468 80.83 87.27 1.04
C PHE A 468 80.02 86.47 0.01
N LEU A 469 80.49 86.41 -1.25
CA LEU A 469 79.82 85.63 -2.30
C LEU A 469 79.77 84.14 -1.99
N ASP A 470 80.81 83.57 -1.37
CA ASP A 470 80.81 82.17 -0.96
C ASP A 470 79.96 81.91 0.30
N VAL A 471 79.78 82.90 1.18
CA VAL A 471 78.78 82.84 2.26
C VAL A 471 77.36 82.92 1.69
N CYS A 472 77.09 83.78 0.71
CA CYS A 472 75.79 83.83 0.02
C CYS A 472 75.44 82.49 -0.64
N LYS A 473 76.34 81.90 -1.44
CA LYS A 473 76.14 80.57 -2.04
C LYS A 473 75.88 79.49 -1.00
N LYS A 474 76.59 79.51 0.15
CA LYS A 474 76.34 78.57 1.25
C LYS A 474 74.97 78.78 1.88
N SER A 475 74.53 80.03 2.04
CA SER A 475 73.19 80.37 2.53
C SER A 475 72.10 79.86 1.58
N GLU A 476 72.26 80.08 0.26
CA GLU A 476 71.34 79.58 -0.77
C GLU A 476 71.29 78.04 -0.78
N GLN A 477 72.44 77.36 -0.73
CA GLN A 477 72.50 75.90 -0.65
C GLN A 477 71.88 75.33 0.64
N LEU A 478 71.97 76.05 1.76
CA LEU A 478 71.30 75.67 3.00
C LEU A 478 69.79 75.90 2.94
N ALA A 479 69.33 76.99 2.33
CA ALA A 479 67.91 77.25 2.11
C ALA A 479 67.26 76.19 1.19
N ILE A 480 67.94 75.82 0.10
CA ILE A 480 67.50 74.73 -0.79
C ILE A 480 67.40 73.41 -0.02
N ARG A 481 68.46 73.02 0.72
CA ARG A 481 68.43 71.79 1.55
C ARG A 481 67.34 71.81 2.62
N GLN A 482 67.04 72.97 3.20
CA GLN A 482 65.94 73.12 4.16
C GLN A 482 64.57 72.92 3.48
N GLN A 483 64.40 73.42 2.25
CA GLN A 483 63.21 73.18 1.45
C GLN A 483 63.08 71.70 1.04
N ASP A 484 64.17 71.06 0.62
CA ASP A 484 64.21 69.63 0.29
C ASP A 484 63.81 68.76 1.50
N LEU A 485 64.36 69.06 2.68
CA LEU A 485 64.03 68.35 3.92
C LEU A 485 62.58 68.59 4.38
N ALA A 486 62.04 69.80 4.20
CA ALA A 486 60.64 70.10 4.49
C ALA A 486 59.69 69.34 3.54
N TYR A 487 60.04 69.27 2.25
CA TYR A 487 59.29 68.50 1.25
C TYR A 487 59.33 66.99 1.55
N LEU A 488 60.50 66.45 1.88
CA LEU A 488 60.65 65.05 2.32
C LEU A 488 59.85 64.75 3.59
N TYR A 489 59.81 65.67 4.56
CA TYR A 489 59.02 65.52 5.77
C TYR A 489 57.50 65.46 5.48
N GLU A 490 56.98 66.36 4.65
CA GLU A 490 55.57 66.34 4.26
C GLU A 490 55.21 65.09 3.44
N ASN A 491 56.09 64.61 2.55
CA ASN A 491 55.89 63.35 1.85
C ASN A 491 55.81 62.16 2.83
N VAL A 492 56.74 62.05 3.78
CA VAL A 492 56.72 60.99 4.82
C VAL A 492 55.48 61.09 5.71
N LYS A 493 54.98 62.30 5.96
CA LYS A 493 53.73 62.56 6.70
C LYS A 493 52.48 62.16 5.90
N VAL A 494 52.45 62.42 4.59
CA VAL A 494 51.40 61.94 3.68
C VAL A 494 51.41 60.42 3.57
N ASP A 495 52.58 59.80 3.37
CA ASP A 495 52.70 58.34 3.32
C ASP A 495 52.33 57.69 4.65
N ARG A 496 52.75 58.25 5.79
CA ARG A 496 52.28 57.80 7.12
C ARG A 496 50.75 57.82 7.22
N ASN A 497 50.11 58.90 6.80
CA ASN A 497 48.64 59.00 6.84
C ASN A 497 47.98 58.00 5.88
N ARG A 498 48.56 57.78 4.69
CA ARG A 498 48.13 56.75 3.73
C ARG A 498 48.25 55.34 4.33
N PHE A 499 49.37 55.00 4.96
CA PHE A 499 49.54 53.71 5.63
C PHE A 499 48.57 53.53 6.81
N ILE A 500 48.32 54.58 7.61
CA ILE A 500 47.31 54.53 8.69
C ILE A 500 45.92 54.26 8.11
N SER A 501 45.53 54.94 7.03
CA SER A 501 44.25 54.72 6.35
C SER A 501 44.11 53.29 5.76
N ILE A 502 45.18 52.75 5.18
CA ILE A 502 45.25 51.37 4.70
C ILE A 502 45.16 50.37 5.88
N ILE A 503 45.82 50.64 7.00
CA ILE A 503 45.73 49.81 8.22
C ILE A 503 44.32 49.85 8.80
N GLN A 504 43.67 51.01 8.84
CA GLN A 504 42.29 51.14 9.33
C GLN A 504 41.29 50.38 8.45
N THR A 505 41.33 50.60 7.13
CA THR A 505 40.43 49.93 6.17
C THR A 505 40.66 48.42 6.08
N SER A 506 41.92 47.95 6.13
CA SER A 506 42.21 46.51 6.21
C SER A 506 41.80 45.90 7.55
N SER A 507 41.92 46.64 8.67
CA SER A 507 41.42 46.17 9.97
C SER A 507 39.90 46.03 9.98
N GLN A 508 39.18 47.00 9.41
CA GLN A 508 37.72 46.93 9.25
C GLN A 508 37.32 45.74 8.36
N LEU A 509 37.99 45.56 7.22
CA LEU A 509 37.75 44.42 6.33
C LEU A 509 37.99 43.08 7.05
N ILE A 510 39.02 42.99 7.90
CA ILE A 510 39.28 41.80 8.73
C ILE A 510 38.16 41.55 9.75
N THR A 511 37.56 42.59 10.34
CA THR A 511 36.38 42.41 11.22
C THR A 511 35.15 41.97 10.44
N GLU A 512 34.85 42.61 9.30
CA GLU A 512 33.72 42.22 8.45
C GLU A 512 33.84 40.79 7.92
N LEU A 513 35.05 40.35 7.55
CA LEU A 513 35.31 38.98 7.12
C LEU A 513 35.16 37.98 8.29
N LYS A 514 35.58 38.33 9.51
CA LYS A 514 35.35 37.51 10.71
C LYS A 514 33.87 37.38 11.06
N GLU A 515 33.08 38.43 10.84
CA GLU A 515 31.62 38.38 11.03
C GLU A 515 30.95 37.53 9.96
N LYS A 516 31.35 37.67 8.68
CA LYS A 516 30.89 36.80 7.59
C LYS A 516 31.23 35.33 7.84
N ILE A 517 32.44 35.02 8.34
CA ILE A 517 32.81 33.66 8.74
C ILE A 517 31.89 33.13 9.84
N LYS A 518 31.63 33.90 10.91
CA LYS A 518 30.69 33.50 11.98
C LYS A 518 29.26 33.28 11.49
N ILE A 519 28.80 34.07 10.52
CA ILE A 519 27.48 33.89 9.91
C ILE A 519 27.44 32.55 9.15
N ILE A 520 28.45 32.27 8.32
CA ILE A 520 28.56 31.00 7.57
C ILE A 520 28.73 29.78 8.51
N GLU A 521 29.46 29.93 9.62
CA GLU A 521 29.57 28.91 10.67
C GLU A 521 28.20 28.63 11.31
N ASN A 522 27.45 29.67 11.67
CA ASN A 522 26.09 29.54 12.21
C ASN A 522 25.14 28.90 11.19
N GLU A 523 25.12 29.36 9.94
CA GLU A 523 24.34 28.78 8.83
C GLU A 523 24.69 27.29 8.63
N GLY A 524 25.97 26.93 8.70
CA GLY A 524 26.42 25.54 8.67
C GLY A 524 25.87 24.69 9.82
N THR A 525 25.80 25.24 11.04
CA THR A 525 25.16 24.52 12.16
C THR A 525 23.65 24.40 12.00
N VAL A 526 22.96 25.42 11.47
CA VAL A 526 21.51 25.38 11.20
C VAL A 526 21.21 24.33 10.13
N LEU A 527 21.90 24.37 8.99
CA LEU A 527 21.72 23.40 7.90
C LEU A 527 22.05 21.96 8.34
N SER A 528 23.05 21.77 9.21
CA SER A 528 23.35 20.47 9.82
C SER A 528 22.21 19.98 10.72
N ASN A 529 21.63 20.86 11.54
CA ASN A 529 20.48 20.53 12.40
C ASN A 529 19.22 20.23 11.59
N GLU A 530 18.94 20.99 10.53
CA GLU A 530 17.82 20.74 9.61
C GLU A 530 17.99 19.43 8.85
N TYR A 531 19.19 19.15 8.32
CA TYR A 531 19.51 17.86 7.69
C TYR A 531 19.31 16.69 8.66
N ASN A 532 19.83 16.79 9.89
CA ASN A 532 19.65 15.75 10.91
C ASN A 532 18.17 15.54 11.27
N LYS A 533 17.37 16.61 11.35
CA LYS A 533 15.92 16.53 11.54
C LYS A 533 15.24 15.81 10.37
N ILE A 534 15.54 16.18 9.13
CA ILE A 534 15.02 15.53 7.91
C ILE A 534 15.40 14.04 7.88
N VAL A 535 16.61 13.67 8.31
CA VAL A 535 17.04 12.27 8.45
C VAL A 535 16.24 11.51 9.52
N ILE A 536 15.90 12.15 10.65
CA ILE A 536 15.05 11.56 11.71
C ILE A 536 13.61 11.38 11.21
N ASP A 537 13.03 12.38 10.56
CA ASP A 537 11.66 12.32 10.04
C ASP A 537 11.54 11.34 8.85
N CYS A 538 12.59 11.20 8.03
CA CYS A 538 12.72 10.14 7.00
C CYS A 538 12.83 8.73 7.62
N LYS A 539 13.48 8.59 8.79
CA LYS A 539 13.50 7.31 9.53
C LYS A 539 12.14 6.98 10.14
N ARG A 540 11.43 7.97 10.72
CA ARG A 540 10.06 7.80 11.23
C ARG A 540 9.09 7.37 10.13
N THR A 541 8.98 8.15 9.07
CA THR A 541 8.08 7.84 7.94
C THR A 541 8.35 6.48 7.30
N LYS A 542 9.61 6.01 7.25
CA LYS A 542 9.95 4.63 6.83
C LYS A 542 9.47 3.56 7.83
N ALA A 543 9.58 3.81 9.14
CA ALA A 543 9.05 2.90 10.16
C ALA A 543 7.51 2.86 10.14
N ASP A 544 6.85 4.01 9.99
CA ASP A 544 5.40 4.13 9.88
C ASP A 544 4.88 3.42 8.62
N LEU A 545 5.56 3.57 7.48
CA LEU A 545 5.27 2.83 6.25
C LEU A 545 5.42 1.32 6.44
N ALA A 546 6.51 0.86 7.09
CA ALA A 546 6.71 -0.57 7.36
C ALA A 546 5.65 -1.14 8.31
N ASN A 547 5.21 -0.38 9.30
CA ASN A 547 4.11 -0.74 10.20
C ASN A 547 2.76 -0.75 9.47
N ALA A 548 2.52 0.18 8.53
CA ALA A 548 1.33 0.19 7.69
C ALA A 548 1.28 -1.00 6.72
N VAL A 549 2.42 -1.40 6.15
CA VAL A 549 2.53 -2.62 5.31
C VAL A 549 2.20 -3.87 6.13
N LYS A 550 2.79 -4.05 7.32
CA LYS A 550 2.46 -5.17 8.21
C LYS A 550 0.98 -5.22 8.60
N LYS A 551 0.38 -4.07 8.92
CA LYS A 551 -1.07 -3.97 9.17
C LYS A 551 -1.89 -4.38 7.95
N ARG A 552 -1.49 -3.95 6.75
CA ARG A 552 -2.15 -4.34 5.50
C ARG A 552 -2.05 -5.84 5.25
N GLU A 553 -0.88 -6.43 5.48
CA GLU A 553 -0.63 -7.88 5.33
C GLU A 553 -1.52 -8.69 6.28
N HIS A 554 -1.59 -8.30 7.56
CA HIS A 554 -2.52 -8.90 8.52
C HIS A 554 -3.99 -8.79 8.08
N THR A 555 -4.46 -7.61 7.64
CA THR A 555 -5.84 -7.46 7.14
C THR A 555 -6.12 -8.22 5.85
N ILE A 556 -5.09 -8.59 5.07
CA ILE A 556 -5.22 -9.48 3.90
C ILE A 556 -5.33 -10.93 4.36
N GLU A 557 -4.59 -11.34 5.39
CA GLU A 557 -4.72 -12.65 6.03
C GLU A 557 -6.12 -12.84 6.64
N ASP A 558 -6.61 -11.85 7.41
CA ASP A 558 -7.97 -11.85 7.97
C ASP A 558 -9.06 -11.94 6.87
N LEU A 559 -8.88 -11.17 5.79
CA LEU A 559 -9.80 -11.19 4.64
C LEU A 559 -9.77 -12.55 3.90
N ASN A 560 -8.60 -13.18 3.78
CA ASN A 560 -8.47 -14.49 3.16
C ASN A 560 -9.13 -15.58 4.02
N GLU A 561 -8.97 -15.54 5.35
CA GLU A 561 -9.63 -16.47 6.27
C GLU A 561 -11.15 -16.29 6.24
N ALA A 562 -11.63 -15.05 6.31
CA ALA A 562 -13.06 -14.73 6.17
C ALA A 562 -13.62 -15.19 4.80
N THR A 563 -12.82 -15.09 3.73
CA THR A 563 -13.19 -15.60 2.39
C THR A 563 -13.23 -17.13 2.36
N ARG A 564 -12.31 -17.83 3.04
CA ARG A 564 -12.35 -19.30 3.14
C ARG A 564 -13.61 -19.75 3.90
N ILE A 565 -13.90 -19.12 5.04
CA ILE A 565 -15.09 -19.38 5.86
C ILE A 565 -16.38 -19.09 5.06
N PHE A 566 -16.43 -18.00 4.30
CA PHE A 566 -17.55 -17.71 3.40
C PHE A 566 -17.75 -18.82 2.36
N ASN A 567 -16.68 -19.25 1.68
CA ASN A 567 -16.75 -20.33 0.68
C ASN A 567 -17.13 -21.69 1.30
N GLU A 568 -16.77 -21.94 2.57
CA GLU A 568 -17.19 -23.12 3.33
C GLU A 568 -18.70 -23.07 3.66
N TYR A 569 -19.25 -21.91 4.00
CA TYR A 569 -20.69 -21.73 4.19
C TYR A 569 -21.46 -21.76 2.86
N GLU A 570 -20.92 -21.22 1.78
CA GLU A 570 -21.53 -21.30 0.43
C GLU A 570 -21.69 -22.76 -0.01
N GLN A 571 -20.66 -23.60 0.20
CA GLN A 571 -20.75 -25.05 -0.04
C GLN A 571 -21.77 -25.77 0.86
N GLN A 572 -21.94 -25.33 2.11
CA GLN A 572 -22.99 -25.86 3.00
C GLN A 572 -24.39 -25.46 2.53
N ILE A 573 -24.56 -24.23 2.04
CA ILE A 573 -25.82 -23.74 1.47
C ILE A 573 -26.15 -24.51 0.20
N ASP A 574 -25.21 -24.68 -0.74
CA ASP A 574 -25.39 -25.48 -1.95
C ASP A 574 -25.79 -26.93 -1.64
N PHE A 575 -25.15 -27.55 -0.64
CA PHE A 575 -25.50 -28.89 -0.17
C PHE A 575 -26.94 -28.94 0.40
N GLN A 576 -27.34 -27.96 1.21
CA GLN A 576 -28.69 -27.86 1.74
C GLN A 576 -29.72 -27.61 0.62
N VAL A 577 -29.43 -26.73 -0.34
CA VAL A 577 -30.29 -26.48 -1.51
C VAL A 577 -30.45 -27.73 -2.37
N ALA A 578 -29.38 -28.51 -2.57
CA ALA A 578 -29.43 -29.78 -3.29
C ALA A 578 -30.31 -30.83 -2.58
N GLU A 579 -30.16 -31.00 -1.26
CA GLU A 579 -30.98 -31.94 -0.49
C GLU A 579 -32.43 -31.46 -0.33
N THR A 580 -32.68 -30.15 -0.19
CA THR A 580 -34.05 -29.57 -0.25
C THR A 580 -34.69 -29.83 -1.62
N THR A 581 -33.94 -29.67 -2.71
CA THR A 581 -34.40 -29.98 -4.07
C THR A 581 -34.71 -31.48 -4.25
N ARG A 582 -33.97 -32.36 -3.57
CA ARG A 582 -34.25 -33.80 -3.51
C ARG A 582 -35.51 -34.11 -2.69
N MET A 583 -35.67 -33.49 -1.53
CA MET A 583 -36.87 -33.66 -0.69
C MET A 583 -38.12 -33.14 -1.39
N ALA A 584 -38.05 -32.01 -2.11
CA ALA A 584 -39.13 -31.51 -2.95
C ALA A 584 -39.56 -32.51 -4.04
N LYS A 585 -38.60 -33.19 -4.70
CA LYS A 585 -38.90 -34.27 -5.67
C LYS A 585 -39.55 -35.49 -5.00
N ILE A 586 -39.14 -35.83 -3.78
CA ILE A 586 -39.77 -36.91 -3.00
C ILE A 586 -41.20 -36.53 -2.62
N LEU A 587 -41.43 -35.32 -2.10
CA LEU A 587 -42.76 -34.78 -1.79
C LEU A 587 -43.67 -34.80 -3.03
N GLN A 588 -43.22 -34.25 -4.15
CA GLN A 588 -43.99 -34.28 -5.41
C GLN A 588 -44.34 -35.72 -5.86
N SER A 589 -43.45 -36.69 -5.64
CA SER A 589 -43.73 -38.10 -5.93
C SER A 589 -44.75 -38.74 -4.97
N LEU A 590 -44.82 -38.27 -3.73
CA LEU A 590 -45.79 -38.70 -2.73
C LEU A 590 -47.15 -38.04 -2.96
N GLU A 591 -47.19 -36.74 -3.27
CA GLU A 591 -48.39 -36.00 -3.69
C GLU A 591 -49.05 -36.67 -4.90
N LEU A 592 -48.27 -37.04 -5.92
CA LEU A 592 -48.77 -37.73 -7.11
C LEU A 592 -49.28 -39.15 -6.79
N GLN A 593 -48.68 -39.86 -5.83
CA GLN A 593 -49.21 -41.13 -5.31
C GLN A 593 -50.52 -40.93 -4.53
N ILE A 594 -50.61 -39.91 -3.68
CA ILE A 594 -51.83 -39.56 -2.92
C ILE A 594 -52.95 -39.19 -3.89
N MET A 595 -52.70 -38.34 -4.89
CA MET A 595 -53.66 -37.93 -5.91
C MET A 595 -54.16 -39.14 -6.72
N ASN A 596 -53.26 -40.03 -7.15
CA ASN A 596 -53.64 -41.27 -7.84
C ASN A 596 -54.51 -42.17 -6.93
N GLN A 597 -54.13 -42.33 -5.66
CA GLN A 597 -54.90 -43.15 -4.72
C GLN A 597 -56.26 -42.53 -4.39
N GLN A 598 -56.38 -41.20 -4.26
CA GLN A 598 -57.64 -40.47 -4.16
C GLN A 598 -58.52 -40.68 -5.41
N GLN A 599 -57.95 -40.56 -6.62
CA GLN A 599 -58.67 -40.83 -7.87
C GLN A 599 -59.19 -42.27 -7.93
N ARG A 600 -58.40 -43.25 -7.47
CA ARG A 600 -58.82 -44.65 -7.37
C ARG A 600 -59.89 -44.87 -6.31
N TYR A 601 -59.89 -44.12 -5.20
CA TYR A 601 -60.99 -44.15 -4.23
C TYR A 601 -62.28 -43.52 -4.77
N ALA A 602 -62.19 -42.42 -5.53
CA ALA A 602 -63.32 -41.80 -6.19
C ALA A 602 -63.96 -42.78 -7.21
N LEU A 603 -63.15 -43.33 -8.13
CA LEU A 603 -63.61 -44.33 -9.08
C LEU A 603 -64.24 -45.54 -8.36
N ASN A 604 -63.63 -46.08 -7.31
CA ASN A 604 -64.22 -47.18 -6.52
C ASN A 604 -65.53 -46.79 -5.81
N ALA A 605 -65.71 -45.51 -5.44
CA ALA A 605 -66.94 -45.02 -4.82
C ALA A 605 -68.06 -44.91 -5.86
N ASP A 606 -67.78 -44.37 -7.04
CA ASP A 606 -68.70 -44.33 -8.19
C ASP A 606 -69.11 -45.75 -8.60
N ASP A 607 -68.12 -46.66 -8.72
CA ASP A 607 -68.32 -48.09 -8.98
C ASP A 607 -69.23 -48.75 -7.91
N CYS A 608 -69.23 -48.24 -6.68
CA CYS A 608 -70.12 -48.70 -5.61
C CYS A 608 -71.49 -48.02 -5.63
N MET A 609 -71.59 -46.76 -6.10
CA MET A 609 -72.88 -46.08 -6.31
C MET A 609 -73.65 -46.73 -7.44
N ASP A 610 -73.01 -47.04 -8.57
CA ASP A 610 -73.64 -47.75 -9.70
C ASP A 610 -74.09 -49.16 -9.30
N LYS A 611 -73.28 -49.90 -8.52
CA LYS A 611 -73.70 -51.21 -7.99
C LYS A 611 -74.86 -51.11 -6.98
N ARG A 612 -74.92 -50.04 -6.17
CA ARG A 612 -76.07 -49.76 -5.28
C ARG A 612 -77.32 -49.40 -6.07
N ARG A 613 -77.20 -48.56 -7.09
CA ARG A 613 -78.28 -48.18 -8.01
C ARG A 613 -78.84 -49.42 -8.71
N LEU A 614 -77.97 -50.24 -9.31
CA LEU A 614 -78.38 -51.49 -9.95
C LEU A 614 -79.05 -52.45 -8.96
N LEU A 615 -78.62 -52.48 -7.68
CA LEU A 615 -79.28 -53.29 -6.66
C LEU A 615 -80.69 -52.76 -6.33
N ILE A 616 -80.89 -51.44 -6.30
CA ILE A 616 -82.21 -50.80 -6.16
C ILE A 616 -83.08 -51.11 -7.38
N ASP A 617 -82.58 -50.88 -8.60
CA ASP A 617 -83.29 -51.19 -9.86
C ASP A 617 -83.75 -52.68 -9.91
N LYS A 618 -82.94 -53.60 -9.35
CA LYS A 618 -83.29 -55.02 -9.23
C LYS A 618 -84.26 -55.32 -8.09
N GLN A 619 -84.17 -54.61 -6.97
CA GLN A 619 -85.11 -54.73 -5.86
C GLN A 619 -86.51 -54.23 -6.27
N ASP A 620 -86.59 -53.10 -6.98
CA ASP A 620 -87.84 -52.55 -7.49
C ASP A 620 -88.48 -53.48 -8.53
N ALA A 621 -87.67 -54.08 -9.42
CA ALA A 621 -88.13 -55.14 -10.33
C ALA A 621 -88.66 -56.38 -9.58
N LEU A 622 -88.06 -56.77 -8.45
CA LEU A 622 -88.58 -57.85 -7.59
C LEU A 622 -89.88 -57.45 -6.89
N CYS A 623 -90.03 -56.20 -6.45
CA CYS A 623 -91.28 -55.68 -5.88
C CYS A 623 -92.42 -55.70 -6.92
N ILE A 624 -92.17 -55.24 -8.14
CA ILE A 624 -93.14 -55.30 -9.25
C ILE A 624 -93.52 -56.75 -9.59
N LEU A 625 -92.56 -57.67 -9.60
CA LEU A 625 -92.84 -59.10 -9.81
C LEU A 625 -93.62 -59.73 -8.66
N ALA A 626 -93.38 -59.31 -7.41
CA ALA A 626 -94.14 -59.77 -6.24
C ALA A 626 -95.59 -59.26 -6.28
N GLU A 627 -95.82 -58.00 -6.65
CA GLU A 627 -97.17 -57.47 -6.91
C GLU A 627 -97.88 -58.23 -8.04
N GLN A 628 -97.18 -58.49 -9.14
CA GLN A 628 -97.74 -59.24 -10.28
C GLN A 628 -98.10 -60.67 -9.87
N LEU A 629 -97.27 -61.32 -9.04
CA LEU A 629 -97.53 -62.65 -8.51
C LEU A 629 -98.71 -62.65 -7.52
N ALA A 630 -98.82 -61.65 -6.64
CA ALA A 630 -99.95 -61.51 -5.73
C ALA A 630 -101.29 -61.32 -6.48
N LYS A 631 -101.30 -60.48 -7.52
CA LYS A 631 -102.46 -60.29 -8.41
C LYS A 631 -102.81 -61.59 -9.15
N ASN A 632 -101.81 -62.35 -9.61
CA ASN A 632 -102.03 -63.67 -10.22
C ASN A 632 -102.58 -64.70 -9.22
N GLU A 633 -102.12 -64.69 -7.97
CA GLU A 633 -102.68 -65.54 -6.90
C GLU A 633 -104.14 -65.19 -6.58
N GLU A 634 -104.51 -63.92 -6.58
CA GLU A 634 -105.89 -63.44 -6.39
C GLU A 634 -106.79 -63.95 -7.53
N ILE A 635 -106.37 -63.76 -8.78
CA ILE A 635 -107.05 -64.29 -9.97
C ILE A 635 -107.18 -65.82 -9.93
N LEU A 636 -106.17 -66.54 -9.43
CA LEU A 636 -106.22 -68.00 -9.26
C LEU A 636 -107.20 -68.43 -8.16
N LYS A 637 -107.29 -67.69 -7.04
CA LYS A 637 -108.25 -67.98 -5.95
C LYS A 637 -109.69 -67.75 -6.41
N ASP A 638 -109.95 -66.70 -7.18
CA ASP A 638 -111.25 -66.46 -7.81
C ASP A 638 -111.58 -67.51 -8.89
N GLY A 639 -110.57 -67.92 -9.70
CA GLY A 639 -110.71 -69.00 -10.66
C GLY A 639 -111.03 -70.34 -10.00
N GLU A 640 -110.37 -70.68 -8.89
CA GLU A 640 -110.69 -71.85 -8.06
C GLU A 640 -112.11 -71.78 -7.48
N LYS A 641 -112.56 -70.60 -7.04
CA LYS A 641 -113.91 -70.40 -6.50
C LYS A 641 -114.97 -70.62 -7.60
N MET A 642 -114.78 -70.01 -8.77
CA MET A 642 -115.63 -70.23 -9.95
C MET A 642 -115.65 -71.71 -10.38
N LEU A 643 -114.51 -72.41 -10.34
CA LEU A 643 -114.46 -73.85 -10.62
C LEU A 643 -115.25 -74.68 -9.59
N LYS A 644 -115.15 -74.36 -8.28
CA LYS A 644 -115.92 -75.04 -7.23
C LYS A 644 -117.43 -74.81 -7.40
N GLU A 645 -117.84 -73.59 -7.74
CA GLU A 645 -119.23 -73.26 -8.09
C GLU A 645 -119.72 -74.07 -9.32
N LYS A 646 -118.89 -74.24 -10.36
CA LYS A 646 -119.25 -75.10 -11.51
C LYS A 646 -119.24 -76.61 -11.19
N ASP A 647 -118.36 -77.09 -10.32
CA ASP A 647 -118.39 -78.46 -9.83
C ASP A 647 -119.65 -78.74 -9.00
N GLU A 648 -120.19 -77.73 -8.29
CA GLU A 648 -121.46 -77.82 -7.58
C GLU A 648 -122.67 -77.81 -8.55
N ASP A 649 -122.67 -76.95 -9.57
CA ASP A 649 -123.65 -77.04 -10.68
C ASP A 649 -123.65 -78.44 -11.31
N ILE A 650 -122.47 -79.00 -11.60
CA ILE A 650 -122.32 -80.34 -12.20
C ILE A 650 -122.83 -81.43 -11.25
N LYS A 651 -122.58 -81.34 -9.94
CA LYS A 651 -123.15 -82.29 -8.96
C LYS A 651 -124.69 -82.20 -8.91
N MET A 652 -125.24 -80.99 -8.93
CA MET A 652 -126.69 -80.76 -8.94
C MET A 652 -127.35 -81.28 -10.22
N LEU A 653 -126.75 -81.04 -11.39
CA LEU A 653 -127.21 -81.58 -12.67
C LEU A 653 -127.14 -83.11 -12.71
N ASN A 654 -126.07 -83.72 -12.16
CA ASN A 654 -125.97 -85.18 -12.04
C ASN A 654 -127.00 -85.78 -11.06
N LEU A 655 -127.32 -85.09 -9.96
CA LEU A 655 -128.41 -85.51 -9.06
C LEU A 655 -129.77 -85.49 -9.78
N GLN A 656 -130.08 -84.40 -10.50
CA GLN A 656 -131.31 -84.29 -11.31
C GLN A 656 -131.38 -85.40 -12.38
N LEU A 657 -130.28 -85.65 -13.09
CA LEU A 657 -130.19 -86.69 -14.13
C LEU A 657 -130.41 -88.10 -13.53
N ASN A 658 -129.84 -88.38 -12.36
CA ASN A 658 -130.06 -89.63 -11.64
C ASN A 658 -131.51 -89.80 -11.16
N ASP A 659 -132.16 -88.74 -10.67
CA ASP A 659 -133.59 -88.81 -10.29
C ASP A 659 -134.50 -88.98 -11.52
N PHE A 660 -134.19 -88.36 -12.67
CA PHE A 660 -134.87 -88.65 -13.93
C PHE A 660 -134.67 -90.10 -14.38
N ALA A 661 -133.44 -90.63 -14.32
CA ALA A 661 -133.15 -92.03 -14.66
C ALA A 661 -133.89 -93.01 -13.74
N ARG A 662 -133.93 -92.74 -12.44
CA ARG A 662 -134.71 -93.49 -11.44
C ARG A 662 -136.22 -93.42 -11.70
N SER A 663 -136.74 -92.27 -12.12
CA SER A 663 -138.14 -92.11 -12.51
C SER A 663 -138.48 -92.97 -13.74
N VAL A 664 -137.58 -93.01 -14.73
CA VAL A 664 -137.70 -93.88 -15.92
C VAL A 664 -137.62 -95.36 -15.54
N GLU A 665 -136.73 -95.78 -14.64
CA GLU A 665 -136.72 -97.14 -14.10
C GLU A 665 -138.05 -97.52 -13.41
N LEU A 666 -138.61 -96.62 -12.60
CA LEU A 666 -139.88 -96.84 -11.92
C LEU A 666 -141.06 -96.92 -12.89
N ALA A 667 -141.00 -96.21 -14.03
CA ALA A 667 -141.95 -96.37 -15.12
C ALA A 667 -141.80 -97.75 -15.79
N TYR A 668 -140.57 -98.17 -16.16
CA TYR A 668 -140.33 -99.50 -16.73
C TYR A 668 -140.76 -100.64 -15.80
N LYS A 669 -140.54 -100.52 -14.49
CA LYS A 669 -140.97 -101.50 -13.47
C LYS A 669 -142.50 -101.63 -13.34
N LYS A 670 -143.29 -100.68 -13.86
CA LYS A 670 -144.77 -100.76 -13.93
C LYS A 670 -145.30 -101.38 -15.23
N VAL A 671 -144.48 -101.47 -16.29
CA VAL A 671 -144.91 -102.04 -17.59
C VAL A 671 -145.43 -103.49 -17.47
N PRO A 672 -144.82 -104.40 -16.66
CA PRO A 672 -145.37 -105.75 -16.46
C PRO A 672 -146.76 -105.74 -15.82
N GLN A 673 -147.00 -104.87 -14.83
CA GLN A 673 -148.30 -104.76 -14.15
C GLN A 673 -149.41 -104.27 -15.08
N ILE A 674 -149.08 -103.41 -16.05
CA ILE A 674 -150.01 -102.97 -17.09
C ILE A 674 -150.35 -104.14 -18.03
N ARG A 675 -149.36 -104.95 -18.45
CA ARG A 675 -149.61 -106.15 -19.27
C ARG A 675 -150.47 -107.19 -18.55
N GLU A 676 -150.18 -107.43 -17.27
CA GLU A 676 -150.94 -108.35 -16.42
C GLU A 676 -152.39 -107.87 -16.20
N ALA A 677 -152.61 -106.55 -16.18
CA ALA A 677 -153.96 -105.96 -16.18
C ALA A 677 -154.66 -106.11 -17.54
N ASP A 678 -153.96 -105.90 -18.66
CA ASP A 678 -154.50 -106.12 -20.02
C ASP A 678 -154.89 -107.59 -20.27
N GLU A 679 -154.15 -108.55 -19.71
CA GLU A 679 -154.48 -109.97 -19.78
C GLU A 679 -155.73 -110.29 -18.96
N LYS A 680 -155.82 -109.81 -17.71
CA LYS A 680 -157.04 -109.94 -16.89
C LYS A 680 -158.25 -109.24 -17.50
N ILE A 681 -158.06 -108.14 -18.22
CA ILE A 681 -159.13 -107.47 -18.98
C ILE A 681 -159.60 -108.32 -20.18
N LYS A 682 -158.74 -109.14 -20.80
CA LYS A 682 -159.15 -110.10 -21.85
C LYS A 682 -159.89 -111.29 -21.25
N GLU A 683 -159.40 -111.85 -20.14
CA GLU A 683 -160.05 -112.95 -19.42
C GLU A 683 -161.45 -112.54 -18.95
N LEU A 684 -161.57 -111.40 -18.24
CA LEU A 684 -162.87 -110.88 -17.77
C LEU A 684 -163.83 -110.57 -18.93
N LYS A 685 -163.35 -110.17 -20.11
CA LYS A 685 -164.20 -110.00 -21.31
C LYS A 685 -164.70 -111.32 -21.88
N TRP A 686 -163.88 -112.38 -21.84
CA TRP A 686 -164.26 -113.72 -22.26
C TRP A 686 -165.26 -114.36 -21.27
N GLU A 687 -165.01 -114.23 -19.97
CA GLU A 687 -165.93 -114.66 -18.90
C GLU A 687 -167.26 -113.92 -18.96
N LEU A 688 -167.25 -112.60 -19.20
CA LEU A 688 -168.46 -111.79 -19.33
C LEU A 688 -169.30 -112.15 -20.57
N GLU A 689 -168.68 -112.66 -21.64
CA GLU A 689 -169.40 -113.13 -22.82
C GLU A 689 -169.92 -114.58 -22.68
N ASN A 690 -169.21 -115.44 -21.95
CA ASN A 690 -169.70 -116.77 -21.58
C ASN A 690 -170.83 -116.69 -20.54
N THR A 691 -170.70 -115.85 -19.51
CA THR A 691 -171.77 -115.67 -18.51
C THR A 691 -173.03 -115.05 -19.12
N LYS A 692 -172.94 -114.17 -20.13
CA LYS A 692 -174.14 -113.75 -20.91
C LYS A 692 -174.86 -114.92 -21.60
N LYS A 693 -174.13 -115.92 -22.10
CA LYS A 693 -174.74 -117.12 -22.70
C LYS A 693 -175.38 -117.99 -21.62
N SER A 694 -174.65 -118.27 -20.54
CA SER A 694 -175.20 -118.99 -19.39
C SER A 694 -176.40 -118.30 -18.75
N VAL A 695 -176.44 -116.97 -18.68
CA VAL A 695 -177.59 -116.20 -18.16
C VAL A 695 -178.81 -116.31 -19.09
N LYS A 696 -178.63 -116.37 -20.42
CA LYS A 696 -179.75 -116.65 -21.34
C LYS A 696 -180.29 -118.07 -21.18
N GLU A 697 -179.41 -119.06 -20.97
CA GLU A 697 -179.84 -120.42 -20.66
C GLU A 697 -180.48 -120.56 -19.27
N LEU A 698 -179.96 -119.84 -18.27
CA LEU A 698 -180.48 -119.85 -16.90
C LEU A 698 -181.81 -119.11 -16.81
N ALA A 699 -182.05 -118.06 -17.58
CA ALA A 699 -183.36 -117.40 -17.66
C ALA A 699 -184.47 -118.37 -18.08
N VAL A 700 -184.18 -119.27 -19.04
CA VAL A 700 -185.11 -120.34 -19.49
C VAL A 700 -185.22 -121.48 -18.46
N LYS A 701 -184.24 -121.64 -17.57
CA LYS A 701 -184.20 -122.69 -16.53
C LYS A 701 -184.68 -122.21 -15.15
N LEU A 702 -184.90 -120.90 -14.96
CA LEU A 702 -185.33 -120.28 -13.69
C LEU A 702 -186.84 -120.04 -13.58
N GLU A 703 -187.63 -120.37 -14.62
CA GLU A 703 -189.11 -120.34 -14.53
C GLU A 703 -189.70 -121.49 -13.66
N ASN A 704 -188.87 -122.31 -13.01
CA ASN A 704 -189.27 -123.21 -11.90
C ASN A 704 -188.16 -123.31 -10.81
N PRO A 705 -188.46 -123.56 -9.50
CA PRO A 705 -187.56 -123.10 -8.40
C PRO A 705 -187.14 -124.13 -7.30
N SER A 706 -185.83 -124.22 -6.91
CA SER A 706 -185.33 -124.71 -5.57
C SER A 706 -183.79 -124.57 -5.24
N GLU A 707 -183.44 -124.17 -3.98
CA GLU A 707 -182.23 -124.40 -3.07
C GLU A 707 -180.73 -123.86 -3.25
N GLN A 708 -179.70 -124.21 -2.38
CA GLN A 708 -178.65 -123.29 -1.70
C GLN A 708 -177.07 -123.72 -1.51
N ASP A 709 -176.07 -122.79 -1.15
CA ASP A 709 -174.87 -122.85 -0.12
C ASP A 709 -173.20 -122.87 -0.35
N ARG A 710 -172.26 -122.50 0.66
CA ARG A 710 -170.72 -122.79 1.08
C ARG A 710 -169.28 -122.04 0.78
N LYS A 711 -168.12 -122.11 1.62
CA LYS A 711 -166.65 -121.41 1.61
C LYS A 711 -165.35 -121.88 2.54
N ARG A 712 -163.96 -121.58 2.36
CA ARG A 712 -162.68 -121.66 3.34
C ARG A 712 -161.11 -121.30 2.96
N GLN A 713 -159.99 -121.32 3.86
CA GLN A 713 -158.48 -120.83 3.74
C GLN A 713 -157.19 -121.43 4.63
N TYR A 714 -155.86 -120.94 4.55
CA TYR A 714 -154.53 -120.97 5.45
C TYR A 714 -153.14 -121.78 5.07
N THR A 715 -151.79 -121.78 5.53
CA THR A 715 -150.62 -121.04 6.33
C THR A 715 -149.09 -121.67 6.29
N GLY A 716 -147.92 -121.15 6.90
CA GLY A 716 -146.44 -121.72 6.91
C GLY A 716 -145.19 -121.12 7.79
N THR A 717 -143.87 -121.62 7.80
CA THR A 717 -142.62 -121.29 8.72
C THR A 717 -141.06 -121.56 8.29
N ASP A 718 -139.94 -121.43 9.15
CA ASP A 718 -138.40 -121.27 8.87
C ASP A 718 -137.22 -121.91 9.84
N ILE A 719 -135.84 -121.63 9.75
CA ILE A 719 -134.59 -122.41 10.27
C ILE A 719 -133.30 -121.75 11.03
N SER A 720 -131.96 -122.15 10.87
CA SER A 720 -130.73 -121.86 11.78
C SER A 720 -129.17 -121.78 11.28
N LEU A 721 -128.08 -122.29 12.00
CA LEU A 721 -126.76 -121.53 12.33
C LEU A 721 -125.20 -121.94 12.12
N LYS A 722 -124.64 -123.18 12.25
CA LYS A 722 -123.40 -123.60 13.08
C LYS A 722 -121.82 -123.23 12.97
N GLU A 723 -121.08 -122.90 11.88
CA GLU A 723 -119.69 -123.40 11.52
C GLU A 723 -118.34 -122.66 11.90
N LEU A 724 -118.34 -121.61 12.73
CA LEU A 724 -117.30 -120.56 12.74
C LEU A 724 -115.85 -120.95 13.16
N LYS A 725 -115.67 -121.87 14.12
CA LYS A 725 -114.38 -122.03 14.85
C LYS A 725 -113.19 -122.55 14.00
N LYS A 726 -113.44 -123.33 12.94
CA LYS A 726 -112.36 -123.90 12.10
C LYS A 726 -111.51 -122.85 11.38
N LYS A 727 -112.03 -121.63 11.17
CA LYS A 727 -111.32 -120.56 10.45
C LYS A 727 -110.23 -119.86 11.26
N ILE A 728 -110.18 -120.01 12.60
CA ILE A 728 -109.28 -119.22 13.46
C ILE A 728 -107.85 -119.77 13.46
N ALA A 729 -107.68 -121.06 13.81
CA ALA A 729 -106.35 -121.69 13.93
C ALA A 729 -105.49 -121.64 12.65
N ALA A 730 -106.12 -121.52 11.47
CA ALA A 730 -105.43 -121.41 10.19
C ALA A 730 -104.66 -120.08 10.00
N TYR A 731 -104.91 -119.06 10.83
CA TYR A 731 -104.21 -117.77 10.75
C TYR A 731 -102.97 -117.68 11.64
N GLU A 732 -102.93 -118.41 12.75
CA GLU A 732 -101.82 -118.36 13.73
C GLU A 732 -100.55 -118.96 13.11
N ASP A 733 -100.66 -120.12 12.48
CA ASP A 733 -99.58 -120.85 11.79
C ASP A 733 -98.95 -120.10 10.60
N ARG A 734 -99.62 -119.03 10.14
CA ARG A 734 -99.13 -118.12 9.09
C ARG A 734 -98.26 -116.99 9.65
N ASN A 735 -98.39 -116.67 10.94
CA ASN A 735 -97.69 -115.52 11.53
C ASN A 735 -96.23 -115.84 11.85
N SER A 736 -95.95 -116.96 12.52
CA SER A 736 -94.59 -117.37 12.92
C SER A 736 -93.62 -117.52 11.74
N LYS A 737 -94.13 -117.91 10.56
CA LYS A 737 -93.33 -118.01 9.33
C LYS A 737 -92.80 -116.67 8.80
N LYS A 738 -93.41 -115.53 9.19
CA LYS A 738 -92.90 -114.19 8.85
C LYS A 738 -91.80 -113.72 9.79
N GLU A 739 -91.78 -114.19 11.04
CA GLU A 739 -90.83 -113.74 12.06
C GLU A 739 -89.41 -114.26 11.76
N GLN A 740 -89.28 -115.47 11.21
CA GLN A 740 -88.00 -116.01 10.72
C GLN A 740 -87.40 -115.17 9.58
N GLN A 741 -88.22 -114.76 8.59
CA GLN A 741 -87.76 -113.95 7.45
C GLN A 741 -87.22 -112.58 7.88
N LEU A 742 -87.72 -112.04 9.00
CA LEU A 742 -87.28 -110.76 9.54
C LEU A 742 -85.88 -110.85 10.19
N TRP A 743 -85.54 -112.00 10.76
CA TRP A 743 -84.21 -112.28 11.31
C TRP A 743 -83.12 -112.37 10.24
N GLU A 744 -83.40 -113.07 9.12
CA GLU A 744 -82.46 -113.23 8.00
C GLU A 744 -82.06 -111.87 7.39
N ALA A 745 -83.04 -110.96 7.26
CA ALA A 745 -82.82 -109.61 6.75
C ALA A 745 -81.88 -108.76 7.64
N GLN A 746 -81.90 -108.95 8.96
CA GLN A 746 -81.03 -108.21 9.89
C GLN A 746 -79.57 -108.66 9.81
N ILE A 747 -79.31 -109.94 9.52
CA ILE A 747 -77.95 -110.47 9.34
C ILE A 747 -77.32 -109.87 8.07
N LEU A 748 -78.05 -109.85 6.95
CA LEU A 748 -77.60 -109.24 5.69
C LEU A 748 -77.27 -107.74 5.81
N LEU A 749 -78.02 -107.00 6.64
CA LEU A 749 -77.78 -105.57 6.87
C LEU A 749 -76.39 -105.33 7.53
N ARG A 750 -76.03 -106.15 8.53
CA ARG A 750 -74.74 -106.09 9.22
C ARG A 750 -73.58 -106.41 8.27
N ASP A 751 -73.76 -107.43 7.43
CA ASP A 751 -72.80 -107.86 6.43
C ASP A 751 -72.50 -106.76 5.39
N MET A 752 -73.50 -105.96 5.01
CA MET A 752 -73.33 -104.80 4.14
C MET A 752 -72.69 -103.60 4.85
N GLN A 753 -72.89 -103.42 6.16
CA GLN A 753 -72.20 -102.40 6.95
C GLN A 753 -70.70 -102.70 7.06
N ASP A 754 -70.31 -103.95 7.33
CA ASP A 754 -68.90 -104.37 7.38
C ASP A 754 -68.21 -104.26 6.01
N LYS A 755 -68.92 -104.55 4.90
CA LYS A 755 -68.42 -104.32 3.53
C LYS A 755 -68.23 -102.83 3.23
N ASN A 756 -69.14 -101.95 3.65
CA ASN A 756 -68.97 -100.50 3.55
C ASN A 756 -67.77 -100.00 4.37
N HIS A 757 -67.56 -100.54 5.58
CA HIS A 757 -66.42 -100.16 6.41
C HIS A 757 -65.08 -100.57 5.76
N LYS A 758 -65.02 -101.76 5.15
CA LYS A 758 -63.85 -102.21 4.36
C LYS A 758 -63.59 -101.31 3.14
N MET A 759 -64.61 -100.94 2.37
CA MET A 759 -64.43 -99.96 1.28
C MET A 759 -63.93 -98.59 1.76
N GLN A 760 -64.36 -98.12 2.94
CA GLN A 760 -63.81 -96.89 3.53
C GLN A 760 -62.35 -96.99 3.95
N VAL A 761 -61.83 -98.19 4.23
CA VAL A 761 -60.41 -98.44 4.48
C VAL A 761 -59.62 -98.53 3.17
N GLU A 762 -60.14 -99.22 2.16
CA GLU A 762 -59.51 -99.34 0.83
C GLU A 762 -59.43 -97.99 0.11
N LEU A 763 -60.45 -97.13 0.24
CA LEU A 763 -60.42 -95.75 -0.25
C LEU A 763 -59.33 -94.87 0.39
N ARG A 764 -58.85 -95.22 1.59
CA ARG A 764 -57.70 -94.55 2.23
C ARG A 764 -56.34 -95.08 1.75
N GLY A 765 -56.30 -96.22 1.04
CA GLY A 765 -55.07 -96.89 0.60
C GLY A 765 -54.67 -96.67 -0.87
N ASN A 766 -55.47 -95.95 -1.67
CA ASN A 766 -55.28 -95.88 -3.12
C ASN A 766 -54.27 -94.80 -3.56
N ASP A 767 -52.98 -95.06 -3.30
CA ASP A 767 -51.89 -94.09 -3.23
C ASP A 767 -51.32 -93.58 -4.60
N LYS A 768 -52.19 -93.26 -5.56
CA LYS A 768 -51.79 -92.65 -6.84
C LYS A 768 -52.28 -91.22 -7.03
N ASN A 769 -53.51 -90.89 -6.61
CA ASN A 769 -53.99 -89.49 -6.62
C ASN A 769 -53.35 -88.65 -5.50
N SER A 770 -52.89 -89.30 -4.41
CA SER A 770 -52.24 -88.65 -3.27
C SER A 770 -50.98 -87.86 -3.64
N ARG A 771 -50.23 -88.29 -4.66
CA ARG A 771 -48.97 -87.64 -5.05
C ARG A 771 -49.16 -86.23 -5.60
N ASN A 772 -50.29 -85.97 -6.29
CA ASN A 772 -50.63 -84.64 -6.81
C ASN A 772 -51.20 -83.71 -5.73
N THR A 773 -51.97 -84.25 -4.77
CA THR A 773 -52.40 -83.47 -3.59
C THR A 773 -51.23 -83.19 -2.66
N TYR A 774 -50.28 -84.11 -2.47
CA TYR A 774 -49.03 -83.83 -1.75
C TYR A 774 -48.09 -82.87 -2.49
N ALA A 775 -48.11 -82.80 -3.83
CA ALA A 775 -47.37 -81.75 -4.57
C ALA A 775 -48.01 -80.36 -4.36
N LYS A 776 -49.34 -80.25 -4.46
CA LYS A 776 -50.07 -79.00 -4.20
C LYS A 776 -50.02 -78.60 -2.73
N ALA A 777 -50.14 -79.55 -1.79
CA ALA A 777 -49.95 -79.34 -0.36
C ALA A 777 -48.47 -79.11 -0.01
N GLY A 778 -47.53 -79.60 -0.81
CA GLY A 778 -46.10 -79.30 -0.71
C GLY A 778 -45.80 -77.85 -1.08
N LYS A 779 -46.42 -77.33 -2.16
CA LYS A 779 -46.45 -75.89 -2.45
C LYS A 779 -47.16 -75.13 -1.32
N ALA A 780 -48.40 -75.46 -0.96
CA ALA A 780 -49.12 -74.77 0.11
C ALA A 780 -48.41 -74.85 1.48
N LYS A 781 -47.63 -75.89 1.77
CA LYS A 781 -46.80 -76.01 2.99
C LYS A 781 -45.48 -75.25 2.85
N SER A 782 -44.90 -75.14 1.66
CA SER A 782 -43.80 -74.21 1.35
C SER A 782 -44.25 -72.77 1.49
N ASP A 783 -45.40 -72.41 0.91
CA ASP A 783 -46.00 -71.08 0.94
C ASP A 783 -46.49 -70.74 2.36
N MET A 784 -47.09 -71.68 3.08
CA MET A 784 -47.39 -71.53 4.52
C MET A 784 -46.12 -71.46 5.37
N MET A 785 -45.02 -72.14 5.02
CA MET A 785 -43.73 -71.98 5.72
C MET A 785 -43.04 -70.66 5.35
N ALA A 786 -43.21 -70.15 4.14
CA ALA A 786 -42.74 -68.83 3.72
C ALA A 786 -43.57 -67.73 4.39
N LEU A 787 -44.89 -67.89 4.47
CA LEU A 787 -45.81 -67.01 5.19
C LEU A 787 -45.61 -67.13 6.71
N ARG A 788 -45.24 -68.30 7.25
CA ARG A 788 -44.87 -68.50 8.66
C ARG A 788 -43.47 -67.98 8.97
N ARG A 789 -42.54 -67.98 8.01
CA ARG A 789 -41.24 -67.28 8.09
C ARG A 789 -41.44 -65.77 8.03
N LYS A 790 -42.25 -65.25 7.10
CA LYS A 790 -42.65 -63.83 7.06
C LYS A 790 -43.41 -63.43 8.32
N LYS A 791 -44.37 -64.21 8.80
CA LYS A 791 -45.07 -63.98 10.07
C LYS A 791 -44.12 -64.09 11.27
N LYS A 792 -43.11 -64.97 11.26
CA LYS A 792 -42.11 -65.02 12.34
C LYS A 792 -41.11 -63.86 12.24
N ALA A 793 -40.75 -63.40 11.04
CA ALA A 793 -39.95 -62.20 10.81
C ALA A 793 -40.70 -60.96 11.28
N VAL A 794 -41.94 -60.77 10.86
CA VAL A 794 -42.84 -59.70 11.32
C VAL A 794 -43.14 -59.81 12.82
N ILE A 795 -43.21 -61.01 13.42
CA ILE A 795 -43.31 -61.17 14.88
C ILE A 795 -41.98 -60.87 15.57
N SER A 796 -40.82 -61.13 14.98
CA SER A 796 -39.54 -60.69 15.55
C SER A 796 -39.29 -59.19 15.35
N GLU A 797 -39.75 -58.61 14.24
CA GLU A 797 -39.74 -57.16 14.00
C GLU A 797 -40.71 -56.48 14.97
N LEU A 798 -41.93 -57.01 15.15
CA LEU A 798 -42.88 -56.54 16.15
C LEU A 798 -42.34 -56.74 17.57
N ALA A 799 -41.69 -57.86 17.89
CA ALA A 799 -41.09 -58.06 19.21
C ALA A 799 -39.85 -57.18 19.45
N VAL A 800 -39.10 -56.81 18.41
CA VAL A 800 -38.02 -55.81 18.48
C VAL A 800 -38.61 -54.41 18.63
N VAL A 801 -39.69 -54.07 17.92
CA VAL A 801 -40.41 -52.79 18.06
C VAL A 801 -41.14 -52.70 19.41
N GLU A 802 -41.65 -53.81 19.95
CA GLU A 802 -42.23 -53.89 21.29
C GLU A 802 -41.15 -53.83 22.36
N ALA A 803 -39.99 -54.46 22.18
CA ALA A 803 -38.83 -54.30 23.06
C ALA A 803 -38.29 -52.87 23.03
N GLN A 804 -38.13 -52.27 21.84
CA GLN A 804 -37.77 -50.85 21.67
C GLN A 804 -38.84 -49.92 22.26
N LYS A 805 -40.13 -50.26 22.16
CA LYS A 805 -41.22 -49.52 22.81
C LYS A 805 -41.19 -49.70 24.33
N MET A 806 -40.81 -50.85 24.86
CA MET A 806 -40.60 -51.02 26.29
C MET A 806 -39.36 -50.26 26.77
N GLU A 807 -38.24 -50.32 26.04
CA GLU A 807 -37.01 -49.58 26.33
C GLU A 807 -37.23 -48.05 26.22
N LEU A 808 -38.00 -47.58 25.24
CA LEU A 808 -38.41 -46.18 25.13
C LEU A 808 -39.42 -45.79 26.21
N ASN A 809 -40.39 -46.64 26.55
CA ASN A 809 -41.29 -46.40 27.66
C ASN A 809 -40.53 -46.32 29.00
N GLU A 810 -39.58 -47.24 29.22
CA GLU A 810 -38.69 -47.28 30.38
C GLU A 810 -37.80 -46.04 30.43
N LYS A 811 -37.19 -45.62 29.31
CA LYS A 811 -36.49 -44.34 29.21
C LYS A 811 -37.41 -43.14 29.50
N THR A 812 -38.63 -43.10 28.99
CA THR A 812 -39.58 -42.00 29.33
C THR A 812 -40.12 -42.09 30.76
N LYS A 813 -40.08 -43.27 31.39
CA LYS A 813 -40.44 -43.45 32.80
C LYS A 813 -39.30 -43.00 33.70
N ASN A 814 -38.07 -43.43 33.40
CA ASN A 814 -36.85 -43.01 34.10
C ASN A 814 -36.67 -41.49 33.98
N VAL A 815 -36.80 -40.90 32.79
CA VAL A 815 -36.76 -39.43 32.60
C VAL A 815 -37.91 -38.71 33.31
N LYS A 816 -39.08 -39.33 33.49
CA LYS A 816 -40.16 -38.76 34.31
C LYS A 816 -39.91 -38.89 35.80
N GLU A 817 -39.27 -39.97 36.25
CA GLU A 817 -38.91 -40.18 37.65
C GLU A 817 -37.72 -39.28 38.03
N GLU A 818 -36.71 -39.16 37.17
CA GLU A 818 -35.65 -38.14 37.22
C GLU A 818 -36.23 -36.73 37.23
N LEU A 819 -37.20 -36.39 36.37
CA LEU A 819 -37.80 -35.05 36.35
C LEU A 819 -38.68 -34.78 37.58
N VAL A 820 -39.33 -35.80 38.15
CA VAL A 820 -40.08 -35.68 39.43
C VAL A 820 -39.13 -35.54 40.62
N ASP A 821 -38.03 -36.29 40.66
CA ASP A 821 -37.05 -36.17 41.75
C ASP A 821 -36.18 -34.91 41.61
N SER A 822 -35.90 -34.43 40.39
CA SER A 822 -35.27 -33.13 40.16
C SER A 822 -36.21 -31.96 40.51
N ALA A 823 -37.51 -32.10 40.25
CA ALA A 823 -38.53 -31.14 40.70
C ALA A 823 -38.73 -31.17 42.23
N ARG A 824 -38.49 -32.31 42.89
CA ARG A 824 -38.40 -32.39 44.37
C ARG A 824 -37.15 -31.68 44.88
N ARG A 825 -35.96 -32.01 44.35
CA ARG A 825 -34.69 -31.33 44.69
C ARG A 825 -34.82 -29.82 44.59
N VAL A 826 -35.30 -29.29 43.46
CA VAL A 826 -35.50 -27.83 43.28
C VAL A 826 -36.51 -27.26 44.29
N LYS A 827 -37.55 -28.01 44.67
CA LYS A 827 -38.51 -27.58 45.69
C LYS A 827 -37.94 -27.61 47.12
N ASP A 828 -37.03 -28.55 47.39
CA ASP A 828 -36.35 -28.72 48.68
C ASP A 828 -35.05 -27.89 48.78
N GLY A 829 -34.63 -27.23 47.69
CA GLY A 829 -33.49 -26.31 47.61
C GLY A 829 -32.17 -26.90 47.07
N GLU A 830 -32.19 -28.13 46.56
CA GLU A 830 -31.02 -28.87 46.06
C GLU A 830 -30.79 -28.72 44.54
N GLU A 831 -29.58 -29.06 44.09
CA GLU A 831 -29.17 -29.02 42.67
C GLU A 831 -30.07 -29.92 41.79
N PHE A 832 -30.63 -29.37 40.71
CA PHE A 832 -31.58 -30.05 39.80
C PHE A 832 -31.00 -31.39 39.28
N ASP A 833 -29.83 -31.35 38.65
CA ASP A 833 -29.06 -32.52 38.25
C ASP A 833 -27.55 -32.31 38.51
N GLU A 834 -26.77 -33.38 38.42
CA GLU A 834 -25.33 -33.35 38.73
C GLU A 834 -24.53 -32.49 37.72
N TYR A 835 -25.07 -32.25 36.53
CA TYR A 835 -24.50 -31.33 35.54
C TYR A 835 -24.75 -29.86 35.92
N ALA A 836 -25.99 -29.47 36.25
CA ALA A 836 -26.32 -28.13 36.74
C ALA A 836 -25.53 -27.82 38.01
N GLY A 837 -25.42 -28.76 38.95
CA GLY A 837 -24.58 -28.62 40.15
C GLY A 837 -23.11 -28.37 39.82
N LYS A 838 -22.56 -29.11 38.85
CA LYS A 838 -21.19 -28.90 38.35
C LYS A 838 -21.01 -27.54 37.65
N MET A 839 -22.05 -27.03 36.97
CA MET A 839 -22.04 -25.71 36.34
C MET A 839 -22.14 -24.58 37.37
N ILE A 840 -22.98 -24.71 38.39
CA ILE A 840 -23.07 -23.78 39.54
C ILE A 840 -21.71 -23.73 40.25
N ARG A 841 -21.13 -24.89 40.60
CA ARG A 841 -19.78 -25.01 41.18
C ARG A 841 -18.62 -24.63 40.23
N MET A 842 -18.92 -24.25 38.99
CA MET A 842 -18.02 -23.51 38.10
C MET A 842 -18.29 -22.00 38.17
N HIS A 843 -19.55 -21.58 38.06
CA HIS A 843 -19.96 -20.17 38.15
C HIS A 843 -19.50 -19.53 39.48
N GLU A 844 -19.75 -20.18 40.62
CA GLU A 844 -19.29 -19.73 41.94
C GLU A 844 -17.76 -19.55 42.00
N ARG A 845 -17.02 -20.43 41.33
CA ARG A 845 -15.55 -20.37 41.27
C ARG A 845 -15.08 -19.22 40.41
N ASP A 846 -15.71 -19.01 39.27
CA ASP A 846 -15.37 -17.95 38.32
C ASP A 846 -15.82 -16.58 38.86
N GLU A 847 -16.89 -16.51 39.65
CA GLU A 847 -17.28 -15.35 40.46
C GLU A 847 -16.29 -15.09 41.60
N GLN A 848 -15.86 -16.11 42.36
CA GLN A 848 -14.83 -15.94 43.40
C GLN A 848 -13.48 -15.46 42.81
N LEU A 849 -13.09 -15.97 41.63
CA LEU A 849 -11.93 -15.50 40.89
C LEU A 849 -12.12 -14.07 40.37
N SER A 850 -13.31 -13.72 39.89
CA SER A 850 -13.63 -12.37 39.41
C SER A 850 -13.72 -11.35 40.56
N ALA A 851 -14.25 -11.74 41.71
CA ALA A 851 -14.28 -10.94 42.93
C ALA A 851 -12.86 -10.66 43.44
N ARG A 852 -12.00 -11.69 43.50
CA ARG A 852 -10.57 -11.50 43.84
C ARG A 852 -9.85 -10.57 42.84
N ARG A 853 -10.14 -10.66 41.54
CA ARG A 853 -9.61 -9.72 40.53
C ARG A 853 -10.13 -8.30 40.66
N ARG A 854 -11.36 -8.09 41.17
CA ARG A 854 -11.95 -6.77 41.42
C ARG A 854 -11.51 -6.16 42.75
N ALA A 855 -11.16 -6.98 43.74
CA ALA A 855 -10.72 -6.53 45.06
C ALA A 855 -9.23 -6.14 45.13
N GLY A 856 -8.39 -6.58 44.17
CA GLY A 856 -6.95 -6.34 44.16
C GLY A 856 -6.47 -5.17 43.30
N ILE A 857 -7.27 -4.09 43.17
CA ILE A 857 -6.87 -2.86 42.45
C ILE A 857 -7.27 -1.62 43.26
N ARG A 858 -6.70 -1.51 44.46
CA ARG A 858 -6.56 -0.33 45.32
C ARG A 858 -5.62 -0.70 46.45
N ASP A 859 -4.70 0.19 46.77
CA ASP A 859 -3.67 0.09 47.81
C ASP A 859 -2.66 -1.06 47.49
N ASP A 860 -1.34 -0.91 47.53
CA ASP A 860 -0.49 0.07 48.21
C ASP A 860 0.60 0.70 47.28
N ASP A 861 1.20 1.80 47.74
CA ASP A 861 2.48 2.37 47.24
C ASP A 861 3.66 1.88 48.12
N ASP A 862 4.90 2.21 47.69
CA ASP A 862 6.16 2.23 48.44
C ASP A 862 7.00 0.95 48.72
N GLU A 863 8.32 1.17 48.62
CA GLU A 863 9.50 0.51 49.24
C GLU A 863 9.86 -1.00 49.03
N ASP A 864 10.86 -1.20 48.16
CA ASP A 864 12.17 -1.85 48.43
C ASP A 864 12.36 -3.35 48.77
N ASN A 865 13.35 -3.93 48.07
CA ASN A 865 14.22 -5.07 48.46
C ASN A 865 13.59 -6.49 48.62
N GLU A 866 14.36 -7.59 48.69
CA GLU A 866 15.56 -8.06 47.97
C GLU A 866 15.73 -9.56 48.33
N TYR A 867 15.75 -10.48 47.35
CA TYR A 867 15.73 -11.96 47.56
C TYR A 867 14.46 -12.49 48.29
N ASP A 868 14.12 -13.79 48.31
CA ASP A 868 14.87 -15.01 47.98
C ASP A 868 13.99 -16.12 47.35
N GLU A 869 14.57 -17.29 47.07
CA GLU A 869 13.92 -18.44 46.41
C GLU A 869 12.87 -19.17 47.28
N ASP A 870 11.60 -19.27 46.83
CA ASP A 870 10.88 -20.56 46.83
C ASP A 870 9.58 -20.55 45.98
N ALA A 871 9.66 -21.01 44.72
CA ALA A 871 8.49 -21.22 43.86
C ALA A 871 8.68 -22.50 43.00
N PRO A 872 7.79 -23.51 43.08
CA PRO A 872 8.04 -24.81 42.45
C PRO A 872 8.18 -24.78 40.92
N LYS A 873 9.19 -25.51 40.42
CA LYS A 873 9.54 -25.63 39.00
C LYS A 873 8.33 -26.01 38.14
N GLY A 874 8.14 -25.28 37.04
CA GLY A 874 6.95 -25.37 36.19
C GLY A 874 6.69 -26.78 35.64
N ARG A 875 5.42 -27.20 35.65
CA ARG A 875 5.02 -28.48 35.06
C ARG A 875 5.18 -28.45 33.55
N GLN A 876 5.90 -29.44 33.03
CA GLN A 876 6.04 -29.71 31.60
C GLN A 876 4.66 -29.96 30.97
N LYS A 877 4.47 -29.52 29.72
CA LYS A 877 3.34 -29.96 28.91
C LYS A 877 3.54 -31.44 28.55
N TYR A 878 2.52 -32.26 28.78
CA TYR A 878 2.48 -33.64 28.28
C TYR A 878 1.99 -33.64 26.83
N ASP A 879 2.89 -33.34 25.89
CA ASP A 879 2.62 -33.45 24.46
C ASP A 879 3.01 -34.85 23.92
N ALA A 880 2.02 -35.51 23.29
CA ALA A 880 2.11 -36.77 22.52
C ALA A 880 2.50 -38.09 23.22
N TYR A 881 1.83 -39.17 22.80
CA TYR A 881 2.31 -40.55 22.95
C TYR A 881 3.27 -40.90 21.79
N PRO A 882 4.35 -41.67 22.01
CA PRO A 882 5.23 -42.11 20.93
C PRO A 882 4.49 -43.03 19.94
N THR A 883 4.62 -42.73 18.65
CA THR A 883 4.26 -43.63 17.54
C THR A 883 5.49 -43.82 16.64
N ALA A 884 5.61 -44.97 15.99
CA ALA A 884 6.88 -45.45 15.41
C ALA A 884 7.55 -44.51 14.38
N ASP A 885 6.78 -43.67 13.70
CA ASP A 885 7.24 -42.87 12.55
C ASP A 885 7.75 -41.46 12.91
N GLY A 886 7.90 -41.14 14.19
CA GLY A 886 8.77 -40.05 14.67
C GLY A 886 8.32 -38.59 14.45
N LEU A 887 7.16 -38.32 13.83
CA LEU A 887 6.64 -36.96 13.67
C LEU A 887 5.51 -36.65 14.66
N SER A 888 5.59 -35.49 15.34
CA SER A 888 4.53 -34.95 16.17
C SER A 888 3.47 -34.20 15.36
N ARG A 889 2.24 -34.14 15.86
CA ARG A 889 1.14 -33.31 15.34
C ARG A 889 0.36 -32.69 16.51
N PRO A 890 0.00 -31.39 16.47
CA PRO A 890 -0.75 -30.72 17.53
C PRO A 890 -2.22 -31.15 17.56
N TYR A 891 -2.86 -30.98 18.72
CA TYR A 891 -4.26 -31.34 18.98
C TYR A 891 -5.24 -30.36 18.32
N GLY A 892 -6.39 -30.87 17.83
CA GLY A 892 -7.43 -30.05 17.21
C GLY A 892 -8.84 -30.63 17.37
N ALA A 893 -9.56 -30.14 18.39
CA ALA A 893 -11.02 -30.13 18.60
C ALA A 893 -11.88 -31.42 18.51
N PHE A 894 -11.48 -32.48 17.81
CA PHE A 894 -12.31 -33.68 17.59
C PHE A 894 -11.60 -34.99 17.94
N PRO A 895 -12.29 -35.99 18.51
CA PRO A 895 -11.73 -37.32 18.68
C PRO A 895 -11.53 -37.99 17.31
N VAL A 896 -10.34 -38.57 17.09
CA VAL A 896 -10.07 -39.33 15.85
C VAL A 896 -11.02 -40.52 15.76
N PHE A 897 -11.82 -40.57 14.69
CA PHE A 897 -12.82 -41.61 14.48
C PHE A 897 -12.15 -42.99 14.37
N GLN A 898 -12.21 -43.77 15.46
CA GLN A 898 -11.75 -45.15 15.48
C GLN A 898 -12.81 -46.03 14.81
N PRO A 899 -12.54 -46.60 13.61
CA PRO A 899 -13.57 -47.32 12.87
C PRO A 899 -13.99 -48.59 13.62
N GLU A 900 -15.29 -48.81 13.72
CA GLU A 900 -15.84 -49.99 14.40
C GLU A 900 -15.30 -51.32 13.83
N LYS A 901 -15.22 -52.33 14.70
CA LYS A 901 -14.90 -53.70 14.28
C LYS A 901 -15.97 -54.22 13.32
N LYS A 902 -15.63 -54.26 12.03
CA LYS A 902 -16.50 -54.68 10.92
C LYS A 902 -17.30 -55.95 11.27
N GLN A 903 -18.62 -55.82 11.36
CA GLN A 903 -19.51 -56.96 11.59
C GLN A 903 -19.50 -57.90 10.36
N GLY A 904 -19.39 -59.21 10.58
CA GLY A 904 -19.07 -60.20 9.54
C GLY A 904 -20.18 -60.54 8.52
N ASN A 905 -21.24 -59.73 8.43
CA ASN A 905 -22.49 -60.10 7.73
C ASN A 905 -22.73 -59.39 6.38
N LEU A 906 -21.76 -58.64 5.85
CA LEU A 906 -21.83 -58.08 4.50
C LEU A 906 -20.95 -58.88 3.52
N ARG A 907 -21.61 -59.77 2.76
CA ARG A 907 -21.03 -60.35 1.53
C ARG A 907 -20.94 -59.26 0.43
N PHE A 908 -20.13 -59.54 -0.59
CA PHE A 908 -19.95 -58.72 -1.81
C PHE A 908 -19.04 -57.47 -1.69
N TYR A 909 -17.78 -57.68 -1.31
CA TYR A 909 -16.66 -56.93 -1.89
C TYR A 909 -15.56 -57.89 -2.35
N LYS A 910 -14.91 -57.55 -3.47
CA LYS A 910 -13.91 -58.39 -4.16
C LYS A 910 -12.52 -57.77 -3.92
N ARG A 911 -11.52 -58.56 -3.54
CA ARG A 911 -10.15 -58.06 -3.42
C ARG A 911 -9.53 -57.86 -4.79
N GLU A 912 -8.87 -56.74 -4.97
CA GLU A 912 -7.89 -56.53 -6.04
C GLU A 912 -6.55 -57.16 -5.64
N LYS A 913 -5.63 -57.31 -6.60
CA LYS A 913 -4.28 -57.85 -6.37
C LYS A 913 -3.25 -56.74 -6.50
N GLU A 914 -2.29 -56.72 -5.60
CA GLU A 914 -1.03 -55.98 -5.78
C GLU A 914 -0.18 -56.65 -6.86
N PRO A 915 0.62 -55.89 -7.64
CA PRO A 915 1.56 -56.44 -8.62
C PRO A 915 2.84 -56.95 -7.96
N ASP A 916 3.50 -57.94 -8.56
CA ASP A 916 4.74 -58.51 -8.05
C ASP A 916 5.92 -57.51 -8.11
N ILE A 917 6.74 -57.51 -7.06
CA ILE A 917 7.99 -56.74 -7.00
C ILE A 917 9.06 -57.46 -7.83
N ILE A 918 9.71 -56.72 -8.74
CA ILE A 918 10.96 -57.12 -9.37
C ILE A 918 12.04 -56.12 -8.93
N ILE A 919 13.22 -56.67 -8.63
CA ILE A 919 14.41 -56.08 -7.98
C ILE A 919 14.75 -54.67 -8.48
#